data_AF-G7E0V9-F1
#
_entry.id   AF-G7E0V9-F1
#
_cell.length_a   1.000
_cell.length_b   1.000
_cell.length_c   1.000
_cell.angle_alpha   90.00
_cell.angle_beta   90.00
_cell.angle_gamma   90.00
#
_symmetry.space_group_name_H-M   'P 1'
#
loop_
_entity.id
_entity.type
_entity.pdbx_description
1 polymer ?
#
loop_
_entity_poly.entity_id
_entity_poly.type
_entity_poly.pdbx_seq_one_letter_code
_entity_poly.pdbx_strand_id
1 'polypeptide(L)'
;MVLPEPMSSPQLKYEASSKRSRAGSQHSPLSFLTRSALVPDQPQSAPFMYGRGSTGGPAMSSPRGVSRRALGRLLPLSIAAVVLIGLLWHSSSRQDTEAKPTTSAAWQIVLDREKAVAYLKQSLGLNESSSASALPGGPEHYYDAAGQLRFRQIKPAKHPISILIDRGRRDWENKLNRQSKTLDEAVREYKRRYGRAPPRGFDKWYKYAREKDHILVDEYDHLWNDIEPFLALRGPTVKARTAKVATDQNTVTASFDPQAPAGKGLFITPNRETLRDQAPLQHGRAYQVLHPLEEIIPDLPVAFNMTISEQDSGFSVLPYDHVHHLRNLARGGKKTAVEDKDGWIDKRPRDDSHIVRMCPPDSRMALLDAPVPPGVGQYDVPPFHSYIYDHAAAQDTCHNRGIYWYHSAGRITQNRQELLPMFVWSKARSHNDLTILAEDQYQPRYPGRDPEWDDKPSAKLVWRGSLTGSAFAVGNENSYKGSPRFRLSHLGEARSGGREVDIELESGGIDTIVVPLRNLTERFLDLAVTGRPIQCDESVCEELKKLINFAPRMNHEDLMQHKYVLDVDGNGWSGRFHKLLSSNSLVMKSTMHKEWWLDRLTPWVHYVPVNVDYSDIYNLMVYFEGIEGSVPHRDQARSIASEGAAFARAHWRQEDMDVWMYRMLLEWSRLYSRSDIDSFDYVD
;
A
#
# COMPACT_ATOMS: atom_id res chain seq x y z
N MET A 1 54.38 11.84 -22.42
CA MET A 1 53.17 11.28 -23.06
C MET A 1 52.01 11.59 -22.15
N VAL A 2 51.16 12.49 -22.60
CA VAL A 2 50.04 13.09 -21.86
C VAL A 2 48.79 12.24 -22.14
N LEU A 3 48.09 11.83 -21.08
CA LEU A 3 46.78 11.19 -21.16
C LEU A 3 45.70 12.29 -21.04
N PRO A 4 44.57 12.20 -21.77
CA PRO A 4 43.61 13.29 -21.91
C PRO A 4 42.59 13.35 -20.76
N GLU A 5 42.19 14.57 -20.40
CA GLU A 5 41.15 14.92 -19.43
C GLU A 5 39.72 14.57 -19.91
N PRO A 6 38.77 14.33 -18.98
CA PRO A 6 37.38 14.04 -19.32
C PRO A 6 36.56 15.30 -19.65
N MET A 7 35.75 15.21 -20.70
CA MET A 7 34.89 16.26 -21.23
C MET A 7 33.77 16.66 -20.27
N SER A 8 33.65 17.97 -20.03
CA SER A 8 32.56 18.63 -19.31
C SER A 8 31.31 18.81 -20.19
N SER A 9 30.14 18.39 -19.69
CA SER A 9 28.83 18.69 -20.28
C SER A 9 28.44 20.18 -20.08
N PRO A 10 27.75 20.82 -21.04
CA PRO A 10 27.58 22.27 -21.07
C PRO A 10 26.47 22.77 -20.14
N GLN A 11 26.80 23.74 -19.29
CA GLN A 11 25.86 24.58 -18.55
C GLN A 11 25.25 25.64 -19.48
N LEU A 12 23.92 25.65 -19.60
CA LEU A 12 23.17 26.74 -20.24
C LEU A 12 23.10 27.94 -19.28
N LYS A 13 23.82 29.01 -19.61
CA LYS A 13 23.75 30.32 -18.95
C LYS A 13 22.50 31.08 -19.42
N TYR A 14 21.63 31.48 -18.50
CA TYR A 14 20.61 32.51 -18.73
C TYR A 14 21.22 33.90 -18.47
N GLU A 15 21.36 34.71 -19.53
CA GLU A 15 21.70 36.13 -19.41
C GLU A 15 20.46 36.96 -19.06
N ALA A 16 20.53 37.67 -17.93
CA ALA A 16 19.58 38.69 -17.55
C ALA A 16 19.97 40.03 -18.19
N SER A 17 19.11 40.57 -19.06
CA SER A 17 19.26 41.93 -19.60
C SER A 17 18.23 42.86 -18.95
N SER A 18 18.74 43.84 -18.20
CA SER A 18 17.98 44.96 -17.66
C SER A 18 17.74 46.04 -18.71
N LYS A 19 16.52 46.59 -18.80
CA LYS A 19 16.32 47.98 -19.23
C LYS A 19 15.23 48.67 -18.39
N ARG A 20 15.66 49.71 -17.68
CA ARG A 20 14.82 50.76 -17.07
C ARG A 20 14.23 51.66 -18.17
N SER A 21 12.99 52.12 -17.98
CA SER A 21 12.61 53.50 -18.33
C SER A 21 11.55 54.02 -17.37
N ARG A 22 11.67 55.31 -17.01
CA ARG A 22 10.84 56.09 -16.08
C ARG A 22 9.90 57.00 -16.89
N ALA A 23 8.65 57.15 -16.44
CA ALA A 23 7.78 58.34 -16.43
C ALA A 23 6.36 57.84 -16.06
N GLY A 24 5.53 58.39 -15.17
CA GLY A 24 5.48 59.69 -14.52
C GLY A 24 4.23 60.47 -14.98
N SER A 25 3.06 60.31 -14.32
CA SER A 25 2.10 61.39 -14.00
C SER A 25 0.79 60.89 -13.36
N GLN A 26 0.26 61.75 -12.49
CA GLN A 26 -0.87 61.64 -11.57
C GLN A 26 -2.26 61.67 -12.24
N HIS A 27 -3.27 61.04 -11.62
CA HIS A 27 -4.54 61.66 -11.17
C HIS A 27 -5.45 60.63 -10.44
N SER A 28 -5.92 61.00 -9.25
CA SER A 28 -6.87 60.30 -8.37
C SER A 28 -8.34 60.48 -8.83
N PRO A 29 -9.38 60.11 -8.03
CA PRO A 29 -9.77 58.79 -7.52
C PRO A 29 -11.24 58.45 -7.90
N LEU A 30 -11.64 57.18 -7.92
CA LEU A 30 -13.06 56.81 -7.78
C LEU A 30 -13.20 55.48 -7.03
N SER A 31 -13.86 55.60 -5.89
CA SER A 31 -14.29 54.58 -4.94
C SER A 31 -15.27 53.58 -5.55
N PHE A 32 -15.05 52.27 -5.37
CA PHE A 32 -16.14 51.29 -5.29
C PHE A 32 -15.75 50.08 -4.42
N LEU A 33 -16.36 50.06 -3.23
CA LEU A 33 -16.86 48.92 -2.46
C LEU A 33 -16.06 47.60 -2.50
N THR A 34 -15.27 47.40 -1.44
CA THR A 34 -14.95 46.10 -0.87
C THR A 34 -16.22 45.33 -0.53
N ARG A 35 -16.44 44.17 -1.19
CA ARG A 35 -17.28 43.10 -0.66
C ARG A 35 -16.41 41.88 -0.40
N SER A 36 -16.26 41.58 0.88
CA SER A 36 -15.77 40.34 1.45
C SER A 36 -16.48 39.16 0.80
N ALA A 37 -15.73 38.28 0.13
CA ALA A 37 -16.22 36.98 -0.28
C ALA A 37 -16.10 36.04 0.94
N LEU A 38 -17.25 35.79 1.54
CA LEU A 38 -17.46 34.78 2.57
C LEU A 38 -17.02 33.41 2.05
N VAL A 39 -16.08 32.81 2.77
CA VAL A 39 -15.74 31.39 2.74
C VAL A 39 -16.97 30.62 3.23
N PRO A 40 -17.53 29.64 2.49
CA PRO A 40 -18.55 28.78 3.04
C PRO A 40 -17.90 27.74 3.93
N ASP A 41 -18.02 27.98 5.24
CA ASP A 41 -17.99 26.99 6.31
C ASP A 41 -19.19 26.04 6.14
N GLN A 42 -18.96 24.74 5.90
CA GLN A 42 -19.79 23.62 6.39
C GLN A 42 -19.15 22.28 5.98
N PRO A 43 -18.98 21.31 6.90
CA PRO A 43 -18.54 19.95 6.58
C PRO A 43 -19.74 19.10 6.15
N GLN A 44 -19.77 18.61 4.92
CA GLN A 44 -20.68 17.53 4.54
C GLN A 44 -20.13 16.19 5.04
N SER A 45 -20.57 15.79 6.23
CA SER A 45 -20.38 14.44 6.76
C SER A 45 -21.66 13.64 6.57
N ALA A 46 -21.64 12.65 5.68
CA ALA A 46 -22.64 11.59 5.67
C ALA A 46 -22.27 10.55 6.76
N PRO A 47 -23.20 10.14 7.64
CA PRO A 47 -22.92 9.15 8.67
C PRO A 47 -22.84 7.74 8.08
N PHE A 48 -21.72 7.05 8.31
CA PHE A 48 -21.57 5.62 8.03
C PHE A 48 -22.37 4.81 9.07
N MET A 49 -23.55 4.32 8.67
CA MET A 49 -24.36 3.40 9.48
C MET A 49 -24.02 1.95 9.11
N TYR A 50 -23.44 1.20 10.05
CA TYR A 50 -23.33 -0.26 9.96
C TYR A 50 -24.73 -0.89 10.09
N GLY A 51 -25.30 -1.33 8.97
CA GLY A 51 -26.53 -2.11 8.95
C GLY A 51 -26.31 -3.55 9.42
N ARG A 52 -26.65 -3.84 10.68
CA ARG A 52 -26.91 -5.21 11.15
C ARG A 52 -28.29 -5.65 10.65
N GLY A 53 -28.33 -6.44 9.58
CA GLY A 53 -29.53 -7.14 9.15
C GLY A 53 -29.75 -8.42 9.96
N SER A 54 -30.51 -8.36 11.06
CA SER A 54 -31.11 -9.54 11.68
C SER A 54 -32.58 -9.61 11.27
N THR A 55 -32.93 -10.63 10.49
CA THR A 55 -34.29 -10.95 10.09
C THR A 55 -35.11 -11.46 11.29
N GLY A 56 -36.15 -10.73 11.68
CA GLY A 56 -37.16 -11.17 12.64
C GLY A 56 -38.55 -10.76 12.13
N GLY A 57 -39.36 -11.75 11.74
CA GLY A 57 -40.76 -11.58 11.36
C GLY A 57 -41.67 -11.27 12.57
N PRO A 58 -42.94 -10.87 12.32
CA PRO A 58 -43.75 -10.17 13.30
C PRO A 58 -44.39 -11.09 14.35
N ALA A 59 -44.52 -10.55 15.56
CA ALA A 59 -45.16 -11.15 16.71
C ALA A 59 -46.69 -11.23 16.59
N MET A 60 -47.26 -12.35 17.06
CA MET A 60 -48.67 -12.47 17.44
C MET A 60 -48.78 -12.81 18.94
N SER A 61 -49.54 -11.95 19.63
CA SER A 61 -50.31 -12.10 20.87
C SER A 61 -50.14 -13.31 21.82
N SER A 62 -49.91 -12.95 23.10
CA SER A 62 -50.03 -13.68 24.39
C SER A 62 -51.34 -14.49 24.59
N PRO A 63 -51.55 -15.34 25.64
CA PRO A 63 -51.29 -14.99 27.06
C PRO A 63 -50.99 -16.12 28.10
N ARG A 64 -50.62 -15.65 29.31
CA ARG A 64 -50.79 -16.26 30.65
C ARG A 64 -49.82 -17.35 31.13
N GLY A 65 -49.07 -16.99 32.19
CA GLY A 65 -49.43 -17.53 33.51
C GLY A 65 -48.35 -18.29 34.29
N VAL A 66 -48.09 -17.77 35.50
CA VAL A 66 -47.68 -18.47 36.74
C VAL A 66 -46.19 -18.42 37.11
N SER A 67 -46.00 -17.84 38.29
CA SER A 67 -44.80 -17.62 39.10
C SER A 67 -44.61 -18.77 40.09
N ARG A 68 -43.35 -19.08 40.47
CA ARG A 68 -42.86 -19.04 41.87
C ARG A 68 -41.44 -19.62 42.05
N ARG A 69 -40.61 -18.80 42.73
CA ARG A 69 -39.72 -19.09 43.91
C ARG A 69 -38.76 -20.29 43.84
N ALA A 70 -37.44 -20.10 43.84
CA ALA A 70 -36.52 -19.68 44.92
C ALA A 70 -35.87 -20.84 45.70
N LEU A 71 -34.54 -20.91 45.58
CA LEU A 71 -33.47 -21.40 46.47
C LEU A 71 -33.62 -22.73 47.25
N GLY A 72 -32.66 -23.64 47.01
CA GLY A 72 -31.73 -24.08 48.06
C GLY A 72 -31.50 -25.59 48.31
N ARG A 73 -30.32 -26.07 47.88
CA ARG A 73 -29.40 -27.04 48.54
C ARG A 73 -29.52 -28.57 48.31
N LEU A 74 -28.34 -29.18 47.99
CA LEU A 74 -27.75 -30.51 48.34
C LEU A 74 -27.44 -31.51 47.19
N LEU A 75 -26.14 -31.84 47.05
CA LEU A 75 -25.50 -33.03 46.40
C LEU A 75 -25.47 -34.23 47.40
N PRO A 76 -24.96 -35.46 47.10
CA PRO A 76 -24.70 -36.20 45.84
C PRO A 76 -25.13 -37.72 45.85
N LEU A 77 -24.93 -38.44 44.74
CA LEU A 77 -24.50 -39.86 44.58
C LEU A 77 -25.27 -40.62 43.47
N SER A 78 -24.58 -41.01 42.38
CA SER A 78 -24.51 -42.39 41.86
C SER A 78 -23.86 -42.47 40.46
N ILE A 79 -22.60 -42.90 40.43
CA ILE A 79 -21.88 -43.47 39.28
C ILE A 79 -21.67 -44.94 39.65
N ALA A 80 -22.38 -45.92 39.04
CA ALA A 80 -22.04 -47.36 39.14
C ALA A 80 -22.98 -48.31 38.35
N ALA A 81 -23.15 -48.19 37.03
CA ALA A 81 -24.00 -49.18 36.33
C ALA A 81 -23.61 -49.66 34.92
N VAL A 82 -22.60 -49.11 34.22
CA VAL A 82 -22.41 -49.50 32.80
C VAL A 82 -21.00 -50.00 32.44
N VAL A 83 -19.99 -49.87 33.31
CA VAL A 83 -18.60 -50.24 32.96
C VAL A 83 -18.23 -51.70 33.33
N LEU A 84 -19.08 -52.43 34.06
CA LEU A 84 -18.74 -53.75 34.62
C LEU A 84 -19.05 -54.97 33.72
N ILE A 85 -19.59 -54.80 32.51
CA ILE A 85 -19.97 -55.94 31.64
C ILE A 85 -18.94 -56.21 30.52
N GLY A 86 -18.03 -55.27 30.22
CA GLY A 86 -17.05 -55.45 29.14
C GLY A 86 -15.76 -56.18 29.51
N LEU A 87 -15.46 -56.33 30.81
CA LEU A 87 -14.12 -56.74 31.28
C LEU A 87 -14.00 -58.21 31.74
N LEU A 88 -15.04 -59.03 31.56
CA LEU A 88 -15.05 -60.44 32.00
C LEU A 88 -15.04 -61.47 30.86
N TRP A 89 -14.72 -61.09 29.63
CA TRP A 89 -14.77 -62.01 28.48
C TRP A 89 -13.49 -62.14 27.65
N HIS A 90 -12.33 -61.75 28.21
CA HIS A 90 -11.05 -61.87 27.50
C HIS A 90 -9.84 -62.24 28.38
N SER A 91 -10.04 -63.17 29.34
CA SER A 91 -8.91 -63.77 30.07
C SER A 91 -9.12 -65.27 30.32
N SER A 92 -8.94 -66.10 29.28
CA SER A 92 -8.72 -67.55 29.45
C SER A 92 -8.17 -68.19 28.16
N SER A 93 -6.85 -68.08 27.94
CA SER A 93 -5.99 -69.22 27.60
C SER A 93 -4.56 -68.71 27.32
N ARG A 94 -3.61 -69.26 28.08
CA ARG A 94 -2.15 -69.10 27.90
C ARG A 94 -1.57 -70.49 27.61
N GLN A 95 -0.38 -70.46 26.97
CA GLN A 95 0.69 -71.48 26.85
C GLN A 95 0.72 -72.24 25.52
N ASP A 96 1.81 -72.38 24.75
CA ASP A 96 3.24 -72.00 24.80
C ASP A 96 3.75 -71.96 23.32
N THR A 97 4.66 -71.08 22.86
CA THR A 97 6.13 -71.25 22.82
C THR A 97 6.76 -70.10 22.00
N GLU A 98 8.05 -69.86 22.19
CA GLU A 98 8.85 -68.66 21.90
C GLU A 98 8.95 -68.16 20.43
N ALA A 99 8.73 -66.85 20.24
CA ALA A 99 9.49 -66.00 19.30
C ALA A 99 9.33 -64.49 19.69
N LYS A 100 10.44 -63.76 19.82
CA LYS A 100 10.54 -62.30 20.03
C LYS A 100 10.87 -61.62 18.67
N PRO A 101 10.80 -60.26 18.51
CA PRO A 101 10.11 -59.22 19.27
C PRO A 101 9.45 -58.11 18.39
N THR A 102 8.96 -57.05 19.07
CA THR A 102 8.77 -55.64 18.63
C THR A 102 7.41 -55.18 18.10
N THR A 103 6.60 -54.69 19.04
CA THR A 103 5.62 -53.63 18.85
C THR A 103 6.34 -52.26 18.79
N SER A 104 6.16 -51.50 17.71
CA SER A 104 6.63 -50.11 17.65
C SER A 104 5.54 -49.14 18.07
N ALA A 105 5.92 -48.20 18.92
CA ALA A 105 5.16 -47.10 19.47
C ALA A 105 4.66 -46.09 18.41
N ALA A 106 3.63 -46.46 17.64
CA ALA A 106 3.06 -45.61 16.58
C ALA A 106 1.79 -44.83 17.00
N TRP A 107 1.35 -44.86 18.26
CA TRP A 107 0.04 -44.30 18.66
C TRP A 107 0.03 -43.36 19.87
N GLN A 108 1.12 -42.67 20.18
CA GLN A 108 1.14 -41.63 21.22
C GLN A 108 1.84 -40.33 20.75
N ILE A 109 1.42 -39.78 19.61
CA ILE A 109 1.75 -38.40 19.23
C ILE A 109 0.46 -37.66 18.88
N VAL A 110 -0.31 -37.35 19.93
CA VAL A 110 -1.23 -36.21 19.96
C VAL A 110 -0.80 -35.42 21.20
N LEU A 111 -0.58 -34.11 21.04
CA LEU A 111 -0.08 -33.15 22.04
C LEU A 111 1.45 -32.92 22.05
N ASP A 112 2.02 -32.52 20.91
CA ASP A 112 3.09 -31.51 20.94
C ASP A 112 3.25 -30.89 19.54
N ARG A 113 2.63 -29.73 19.30
CA ARG A 113 2.68 -29.03 18.00
C ARG A 113 4.14 -28.71 17.64
N GLU A 114 4.99 -28.44 18.63
CA GLU A 114 6.41 -28.15 18.42
C GLU A 114 7.18 -29.39 17.94
N LYS A 115 6.85 -30.58 18.45
CA LYS A 115 7.49 -31.82 17.98
C LYS A 115 6.99 -32.27 16.61
N ALA A 116 5.72 -32.03 16.29
CA ALA A 116 5.20 -32.28 14.95
C ALA A 116 5.88 -31.38 13.90
N VAL A 117 6.11 -30.10 14.25
CA VAL A 117 6.88 -29.17 13.42
C VAL A 117 8.35 -29.58 13.34
N ALA A 118 8.98 -30.00 14.43
CA ALA A 118 10.36 -30.49 14.43
C ALA A 118 10.53 -31.77 13.58
N TYR A 119 9.58 -32.70 13.66
CA TYR A 119 9.56 -33.92 12.87
C TYR A 119 9.36 -33.64 11.37
N LEU A 120 8.48 -32.70 11.01
CA LEU A 120 8.32 -32.23 9.63
C LEU A 120 9.58 -31.53 9.10
N LYS A 121 10.23 -30.69 9.93
CA LYS A 121 11.52 -30.07 9.58
C LYS A 121 12.60 -31.13 9.27
N GLN A 122 12.68 -32.16 10.11
CA GLN A 122 13.67 -33.23 9.95
C GLN A 122 13.38 -34.16 8.77
N SER A 123 12.12 -34.53 8.54
CA SER A 123 11.71 -35.45 7.46
C SER A 123 11.73 -34.80 6.07
N LEU A 124 11.60 -33.47 5.99
CA LEU A 124 11.73 -32.69 4.75
C LEU A 124 13.14 -32.16 4.48
N GLY A 125 14.13 -32.47 5.36
CA GLY A 125 15.49 -31.94 5.24
C GLY A 125 15.58 -30.41 5.38
N LEU A 126 14.58 -29.79 6.00
CA LEU A 126 14.53 -28.35 6.26
C LEU A 126 15.36 -28.05 7.51
N ASN A 127 16.67 -27.89 7.33
CA ASN A 127 17.48 -27.15 8.30
C ASN A 127 16.88 -25.75 8.47
N GLU A 128 16.99 -25.16 9.67
CA GLU A 128 16.61 -23.76 9.95
C GLU A 128 17.36 -22.71 9.11
N SER A 129 18.15 -23.16 8.14
CA SER A 129 18.74 -22.37 7.07
C SER A 129 17.82 -22.10 5.88
N SER A 130 16.55 -22.56 5.85
CA SER A 130 15.60 -22.11 4.81
C SER A 130 15.04 -20.73 5.15
N SER A 131 15.92 -19.75 5.36
CA SER A 131 15.60 -18.36 5.07
C SER A 131 15.14 -18.31 3.63
N ALA A 132 13.98 -17.68 3.37
CA ALA A 132 13.67 -17.17 2.04
C ALA A 132 14.96 -16.55 1.47
N SER A 133 15.46 -17.11 0.37
CA SER A 133 16.85 -16.96 -0.09
C SER A 133 17.26 -15.49 -0.02
N ALA A 134 18.11 -15.13 0.95
CA ALA A 134 18.65 -13.79 1.03
C ALA A 134 19.39 -13.51 -0.28
N LEU A 135 19.01 -12.44 -0.99
CA LEU A 135 19.76 -12.05 -2.18
C LEU A 135 21.17 -11.67 -1.72
N PRO A 136 22.23 -12.15 -2.40
CA PRO A 136 23.59 -11.91 -1.96
C PRO A 136 23.85 -10.40 -1.84
N GLY A 137 24.12 -9.95 -0.61
CA GLY A 137 24.70 -8.64 -0.34
C GLY A 137 26.22 -8.73 -0.31
N GLY A 138 26.87 -7.62 0.05
CA GLY A 138 28.30 -7.64 0.39
C GLY A 138 28.57 -8.53 1.61
N PRO A 139 29.84 -8.74 1.98
CA PRO A 139 30.18 -9.53 3.17
C PRO A 139 29.54 -9.00 4.47
N GLU A 140 29.18 -7.72 4.51
CA GLU A 140 28.70 -7.00 5.71
C GLU A 140 27.17 -6.98 5.87
N HIS A 141 26.39 -7.28 4.82
CA HIS A 141 24.93 -7.14 4.82
C HIS A 141 24.23 -8.16 3.93
N TYR A 142 22.92 -8.27 4.08
CA TYR A 142 22.08 -9.05 3.17
C TYR A 142 20.72 -8.40 2.94
N TYR A 143 20.09 -8.77 1.83
CA TYR A 143 18.76 -8.32 1.43
C TYR A 143 17.77 -9.46 1.67
N ASP A 144 16.77 -9.24 2.51
CA ASP A 144 15.75 -10.26 2.81
C ASP A 144 14.51 -10.15 1.92
N ALA A 145 13.74 -11.24 1.84
CA ALA A 145 12.51 -11.29 1.05
C ALA A 145 11.40 -10.33 1.53
N ALA A 146 11.58 -9.71 2.70
CA ALA A 146 10.66 -8.71 3.24
C ALA A 146 11.02 -7.29 2.77
N GLY A 147 11.98 -7.14 1.84
CA GLY A 147 12.42 -5.85 1.31
C GLY A 147 13.37 -5.07 2.24
N GLN A 148 13.93 -5.74 3.25
CA GLN A 148 14.75 -5.10 4.28
C GLN A 148 16.24 -5.34 4.04
N LEU A 149 17.04 -4.29 4.22
CA LEU A 149 18.49 -4.35 4.32
C LEU A 149 18.86 -4.68 5.77
N ARG A 150 19.51 -5.83 5.96
CA ARG A 150 19.92 -6.36 7.27
C ARG A 150 21.44 -6.44 7.35
N PHE A 151 21.99 -6.25 8.54
CA PHE A 151 23.44 -6.23 8.75
C PHE A 151 23.92 -7.55 9.34
N ARG A 152 25.04 -8.05 8.80
CA ARG A 152 25.77 -9.21 9.32
C ARG A 152 26.86 -8.79 10.29
N GLN A 153 27.49 -7.64 10.02
CA GLN A 153 28.50 -7.04 10.89
C GLN A 153 27.92 -5.81 11.59
N ILE A 154 28.38 -5.59 12.82
CA ILE A 154 27.90 -4.53 13.71
C ILE A 154 28.38 -3.14 13.24
N LYS A 155 29.41 -3.07 12.39
CA LYS A 155 30.02 -1.80 11.92
C LYS A 155 30.51 -1.93 10.47
N PRO A 156 29.65 -1.72 9.46
CA PRO A 156 30.07 -1.82 8.06
C PRO A 156 31.08 -0.73 7.70
N ALA A 157 31.89 -0.95 6.66
CA ALA A 157 32.88 0.02 6.20
C ALA A 157 32.24 1.29 5.59
N LYS A 158 31.00 1.17 5.10
CA LYS A 158 30.21 2.28 4.54
C LYS A 158 28.85 2.34 5.21
N HIS A 159 28.34 3.55 5.46
CA HIS A 159 27.03 3.70 6.07
C HIS A 159 25.95 3.02 5.23
N PRO A 160 25.04 2.23 5.83
CA PRO A 160 24.02 1.50 5.08
C PRO A 160 23.14 2.37 4.19
N ILE A 161 22.77 3.57 4.63
CA ILE A 161 21.98 4.51 3.84
C ILE A 161 22.74 4.93 2.58
N SER A 162 24.06 5.16 2.66
CA SER A 162 24.89 5.43 1.48
C SER A 162 24.89 4.26 0.49
N ILE A 163 24.92 3.01 0.97
CA ILE A 163 24.82 1.82 0.11
C ILE A 163 23.48 1.79 -0.64
N LEU A 164 22.39 2.16 0.05
CA LEU A 164 21.05 2.22 -0.53
C LEU A 164 20.90 3.34 -1.56
N ILE A 165 21.46 4.51 -1.31
CA ILE A 165 21.47 5.64 -2.27
C ILE A 165 22.23 5.26 -3.54
N ASP A 166 23.43 4.68 -3.40
CA ASP A 166 24.21 4.25 -4.57
C ASP A 166 23.51 3.15 -5.37
N ARG A 167 22.85 2.22 -4.67
CA ARG A 167 22.05 1.19 -5.32
C ARG A 167 20.87 1.80 -6.06
N GLY A 168 20.11 2.69 -5.41
CA GLY A 168 18.96 3.37 -6.02
C GLY A 168 19.37 4.09 -7.30
N ARG A 169 20.48 4.82 -7.30
CA ARG A 169 21.01 5.50 -8.50
C ARG A 169 21.31 4.53 -9.64
N ARG A 170 22.02 3.42 -9.36
CA ARG A 170 22.26 2.37 -10.37
C ARG A 170 20.97 1.74 -10.89
N ASP A 171 20.03 1.43 -9.99
CA ASP A 171 18.75 0.82 -10.36
C ASP A 171 17.93 1.78 -11.25
N TRP A 172 17.98 3.09 -10.96
CA TRP A 172 17.34 4.12 -11.78
C TRP A 172 18.00 4.29 -13.15
N GLU A 173 19.33 4.41 -13.22
CA GLU A 173 20.07 4.49 -14.48
C GLU A 173 19.80 3.27 -15.37
N ASN A 174 19.87 2.06 -14.79
CA ASN A 174 19.55 0.81 -15.49
C ASN A 174 18.11 0.81 -16.00
N LYS A 175 17.15 1.30 -15.20
CA LYS A 175 15.75 1.44 -15.60
C LYS A 175 15.61 2.34 -16.81
N LEU A 176 16.25 3.51 -16.83
CA LEU A 176 16.20 4.45 -17.96
C LEU A 176 16.89 3.91 -19.23
N ASN A 177 18.04 3.26 -19.06
CA ASN A 177 18.85 2.75 -20.18
C ASN A 177 18.16 1.63 -20.95
N ARG A 178 17.34 0.82 -20.27
CA ARG A 178 16.64 -0.31 -20.90
C ARG A 178 15.28 0.04 -21.54
N GLN A 179 14.83 1.29 -21.46
CA GLN A 179 13.53 1.67 -22.03
C GLN A 179 13.55 1.59 -23.55
N SER A 180 12.52 0.93 -24.10
CA SER A 180 12.26 0.80 -25.53
C SER A 180 12.22 2.14 -26.24
N LYS A 181 12.89 2.22 -27.40
CA LYS A 181 13.00 3.44 -28.23
C LYS A 181 12.17 3.35 -29.50
N THR A 182 11.75 2.14 -29.89
CA THR A 182 10.87 1.89 -31.04
C THR A 182 9.65 1.06 -30.64
N LEU A 183 8.61 1.10 -31.47
CA LEU A 183 7.41 0.27 -31.31
C LEU A 183 7.78 -1.22 -31.25
N ASP A 184 8.62 -1.69 -32.18
CA ASP A 184 9.07 -3.08 -32.23
C ASP A 184 9.81 -3.51 -30.96
N GLU A 185 10.65 -2.64 -30.40
CA GLU A 185 11.30 -2.89 -29.11
C GLU A 185 10.28 -3.01 -27.98
N ALA A 186 9.31 -2.09 -27.92
CA ALA A 186 8.26 -2.11 -26.90
C ALA A 186 7.38 -3.37 -27.01
N VAL A 187 7.06 -3.81 -28.23
CA VAL A 187 6.34 -5.07 -28.48
C VAL A 187 7.17 -6.28 -28.04
N ARG A 188 8.47 -6.32 -28.37
CA ARG A 188 9.37 -7.40 -27.94
C ARG A 188 9.53 -7.44 -26.43
N GLU A 189 9.69 -6.29 -25.79
CA GLU A 189 9.83 -6.18 -24.34
C GLU A 189 8.54 -6.59 -23.63
N TYR A 190 7.38 -6.17 -24.12
CA TYR A 190 6.09 -6.64 -23.61
C TYR A 190 5.94 -8.16 -23.71
N LYS A 191 6.27 -8.75 -24.88
CA LYS A 191 6.27 -10.21 -25.10
C LYS A 191 7.23 -10.91 -24.13
N ARG A 192 8.43 -10.37 -23.93
CA ARG A 192 9.45 -10.91 -23.00
C ARG A 192 8.98 -10.88 -21.55
N ARG A 193 8.34 -9.79 -21.11
CA ARG A 193 7.85 -9.62 -19.73
C ARG A 193 6.65 -10.49 -19.41
N TYR A 194 5.67 -10.48 -20.30
CA TYR A 194 4.33 -10.98 -20.00
C TYR A 194 3.96 -12.26 -20.78
N GLY A 195 4.87 -12.76 -21.62
CA GLY A 195 4.70 -14.03 -22.34
C GLY A 195 3.57 -14.01 -23.38
N ARG A 196 3.15 -12.83 -23.84
CA ARG A 196 2.05 -12.68 -24.79
C ARG A 196 2.16 -11.41 -25.63
N ALA A 197 1.39 -11.35 -26.71
CA ALA A 197 1.28 -10.14 -27.52
C ALA A 197 0.58 -8.99 -26.74
N PRO A 198 0.95 -7.73 -27.03
CA PRO A 198 0.29 -6.56 -26.45
C PRO A 198 -1.17 -6.45 -26.89
N PRO A 199 -2.02 -5.66 -26.21
CA PRO A 199 -3.41 -5.46 -26.60
C PRO A 199 -3.55 -4.65 -27.89
N ARG A 200 -4.61 -4.89 -28.67
CA ARG A 200 -4.94 -4.10 -29.87
C ARG A 200 -4.96 -2.60 -29.54
N GLY A 201 -4.36 -1.77 -30.40
CA GLY A 201 -4.18 -0.33 -30.17
C GLY A 201 -2.86 0.04 -29.48
N PHE A 202 -1.96 -0.92 -29.24
CA PHE A 202 -0.64 -0.68 -28.65
C PHE A 202 0.23 0.28 -29.46
N ASP A 203 0.14 0.26 -30.79
CA ASP A 203 0.79 1.19 -31.70
C ASP A 203 0.35 2.64 -31.47
N LYS A 204 -0.96 2.85 -31.32
CA LYS A 204 -1.55 4.16 -31.02
C LYS A 204 -1.15 4.65 -29.63
N TRP A 205 -1.20 3.77 -28.64
CA TRP A 205 -0.71 4.07 -27.29
C TRP A 205 0.79 4.43 -27.29
N TYR A 206 1.61 3.66 -28.00
CA TYR A 206 3.05 3.93 -28.10
C TYR A 206 3.29 5.30 -28.75
N LYS A 207 2.60 5.59 -29.86
CA LYS A 207 2.66 6.90 -30.50
C LYS A 207 2.26 8.02 -29.53
N TYR A 208 1.14 7.88 -28.83
CA TYR A 208 0.67 8.84 -27.82
C TYR A 208 1.71 9.05 -26.70
N ALA A 209 2.30 7.96 -26.18
CA ALA A 209 3.34 8.03 -25.16
C ALA A 209 4.58 8.80 -25.65
N ARG A 210 4.98 8.61 -26.92
CA ARG A 210 6.10 9.35 -27.53
C ARG A 210 5.77 10.83 -27.74
N GLU A 211 4.56 11.15 -28.20
CA GLU A 211 4.12 12.54 -28.42
C GLU A 211 4.04 13.34 -27.11
N LYS A 212 3.81 12.67 -25.97
CA LYS A 212 3.79 13.29 -24.65
C LYS A 212 5.13 13.24 -23.91
N ASP A 213 6.22 12.85 -24.57
CA ASP A 213 7.56 12.68 -23.96
C ASP A 213 7.58 11.75 -22.74
N HIS A 214 6.76 10.69 -22.75
CA HIS A 214 6.74 9.70 -21.67
C HIS A 214 8.01 8.84 -21.69
N ILE A 215 8.74 8.83 -20.58
CA ILE A 215 10.07 8.18 -20.52
C ILE A 215 10.03 6.73 -20.04
N LEU A 216 8.98 6.29 -19.33
CA LEU A 216 8.88 4.95 -18.71
C LEU A 216 7.89 4.05 -19.46
N VAL A 217 8.21 3.78 -20.72
CA VAL A 217 7.37 3.02 -21.67
C VAL A 217 7.18 1.56 -21.25
N ASP A 218 8.15 0.95 -20.56
CA ASP A 218 8.11 -0.48 -20.24
C ASP A 218 7.71 -0.80 -18.79
N GLU A 219 7.48 0.21 -17.95
CA GLU A 219 7.26 0.06 -16.49
C GLU A 219 5.77 -0.10 -16.13
N TYR A 220 5.21 -1.30 -16.37
CA TYR A 220 3.79 -1.62 -16.17
C TYR A 220 3.55 -2.92 -15.37
N ASP A 221 4.53 -3.38 -14.60
CA ASP A 221 4.49 -4.69 -13.92
C ASP A 221 3.40 -4.75 -12.83
N HIS A 222 3.13 -3.66 -12.12
CA HIS A 222 2.04 -3.52 -11.16
C HIS A 222 0.68 -3.68 -11.84
N LEU A 223 0.47 -2.99 -12.97
CA LEU A 223 -0.75 -3.14 -13.79
C LEU A 223 -0.89 -4.59 -14.25
N TRP A 224 0.19 -5.20 -14.73
CA TRP A 224 0.17 -6.59 -15.18
C TRP A 224 -0.20 -7.57 -14.06
N ASN A 225 0.35 -7.39 -12.86
CA ASN A 225 0.06 -8.24 -11.69
C ASN A 225 -1.43 -8.24 -11.32
N ASP A 226 -2.13 -7.13 -11.60
CA ASP A 226 -3.56 -6.96 -11.41
C ASP A 226 -4.38 -7.61 -12.54
N ILE A 227 -3.91 -7.46 -13.78
CA ILE A 227 -4.58 -7.96 -14.99
C ILE A 227 -4.45 -9.48 -15.16
N GLU A 228 -3.30 -10.05 -14.79
CA GLU A 228 -2.95 -11.44 -15.07
C GLU A 228 -4.01 -12.46 -14.57
N PRO A 229 -4.54 -12.39 -13.34
CA PRO A 229 -5.58 -13.32 -12.88
C PRO A 229 -6.87 -13.27 -13.73
N PHE A 230 -7.25 -12.08 -14.21
CA PHE A 230 -8.44 -11.92 -15.06
C PHE A 230 -8.27 -12.57 -16.44
N LEU A 231 -7.05 -12.87 -16.87
CA LEU A 231 -6.81 -13.58 -18.13
C LEU A 231 -7.41 -14.99 -18.15
N ALA A 232 -7.65 -15.60 -16.99
CA ALA A 232 -8.32 -16.88 -16.85
C ALA A 232 -9.85 -16.81 -17.04
N LEU A 233 -10.45 -15.61 -17.11
CA LEU A 233 -11.90 -15.46 -17.28
C LEU A 233 -12.30 -15.30 -18.76
N ARG A 234 -13.45 -15.81 -19.14
CA ARG A 234 -14.00 -15.55 -20.49
C ARG A 234 -14.53 -14.11 -20.56
N GLY A 235 -14.49 -13.48 -21.74
CA GLY A 235 -15.03 -12.13 -21.94
C GLY A 235 -16.47 -11.96 -21.42
N PRO A 236 -17.41 -12.88 -21.72
CA PRO A 236 -18.75 -12.86 -21.14
C PRO A 236 -18.79 -12.88 -19.61
N THR A 237 -17.89 -13.64 -18.96
CA THR A 237 -17.75 -13.66 -17.48
C THR A 237 -17.32 -12.31 -16.96
N VAL A 238 -16.32 -11.69 -17.60
CA VAL A 238 -15.84 -10.34 -17.24
C VAL A 238 -16.99 -9.33 -17.32
N LYS A 239 -17.72 -9.30 -18.45
CA LYS A 239 -18.88 -8.39 -18.63
C LYS A 239 -19.96 -8.61 -17.58
N ALA A 240 -20.34 -9.86 -17.32
CA ALA A 240 -21.37 -10.21 -16.33
C ALA A 240 -20.95 -9.78 -14.92
N ARG A 241 -19.67 -9.99 -14.55
CA ARG A 241 -19.16 -9.58 -13.24
C ARG A 241 -18.99 -8.07 -13.10
N THR A 242 -18.62 -7.35 -14.17
CA THR A 242 -18.63 -5.88 -14.18
C THR A 242 -20.04 -5.33 -13.93
N ALA A 243 -21.05 -5.89 -14.59
CA ALA A 243 -22.44 -5.51 -14.35
C ALA A 243 -22.91 -5.85 -12.93
N LYS A 244 -22.45 -6.98 -12.37
CA LYS A 244 -22.73 -7.35 -10.98
C LYS A 244 -22.17 -6.34 -9.99
N VAL A 245 -20.88 -6.01 -10.08
CA VAL A 245 -20.26 -5.04 -9.14
C VAL A 245 -20.78 -3.62 -9.32
N ALA A 246 -21.32 -3.25 -10.48
CA ALA A 246 -21.97 -1.95 -10.69
C ALA A 246 -23.20 -1.73 -9.80
N THR A 247 -23.78 -2.80 -9.24
CA THR A 247 -24.91 -2.72 -8.31
C THR A 247 -24.48 -2.60 -6.84
N ASP A 248 -23.19 -2.77 -6.53
CA ASP A 248 -22.70 -2.63 -5.17
C ASP A 248 -22.74 -1.16 -4.70
N GLN A 249 -22.81 -0.97 -3.38
CA GLN A 249 -22.86 0.35 -2.77
C GLN A 249 -21.57 1.13 -3.00
N ASN A 250 -21.67 2.47 -3.11
CA ASN A 250 -20.53 3.37 -3.29
C ASN A 250 -19.70 3.00 -4.53
N THR A 251 -20.38 2.76 -5.66
CA THR A 251 -19.74 2.48 -6.94
C THR A 251 -20.20 3.45 -8.02
N VAL A 252 -19.33 3.63 -9.01
CA VAL A 252 -19.56 4.42 -10.21
C VAL A 252 -19.21 3.56 -11.42
N THR A 253 -20.07 3.56 -12.43
CA THR A 253 -19.79 2.92 -13.72
C THR A 253 -19.37 3.96 -14.73
N ALA A 254 -18.21 3.76 -15.37
CA ALA A 254 -17.78 4.53 -16.52
C ALA A 254 -17.91 3.69 -17.80
N SER A 255 -18.61 4.22 -18.80
CA SER A 255 -18.73 3.64 -20.14
C SER A 255 -17.90 4.45 -21.12
N PHE A 256 -17.13 3.74 -21.93
CA PHE A 256 -16.30 4.30 -23.00
C PHE A 256 -16.86 3.86 -24.34
N ASP A 257 -17.11 4.81 -25.23
CA ASP A 257 -17.61 4.57 -26.59
C ASP A 257 -16.72 5.27 -27.64
N PRO A 258 -15.81 4.53 -28.31
CA PRO A 258 -14.94 5.08 -29.35
C PRO A 258 -15.69 5.52 -30.62
N GLN A 259 -16.97 5.14 -30.78
CA GLN A 259 -17.79 5.50 -31.95
C GLN A 259 -18.66 6.74 -31.70
N ALA A 260 -18.71 7.23 -30.46
CA ALA A 260 -19.42 8.46 -30.14
C ALA A 260 -18.72 9.69 -30.77
N PRO A 261 -19.46 10.81 -30.97
CA PRO A 261 -18.84 12.07 -31.39
C PRO A 261 -17.70 12.49 -30.44
N ALA A 262 -16.69 13.16 -30.98
CA ALA A 262 -15.55 13.63 -30.20
C ALA A 262 -15.98 14.44 -28.96
N GLY A 263 -15.40 14.12 -27.79
CA GLY A 263 -15.74 14.73 -26.52
C GLY A 263 -17.06 14.24 -25.91
N LYS A 264 -17.64 13.16 -26.43
CA LYS A 264 -18.86 12.51 -25.93
C LYS A 264 -18.69 10.99 -25.78
N GLY A 265 -17.45 10.52 -25.70
CA GLY A 265 -17.13 9.10 -25.60
C GLY A 265 -17.22 8.56 -24.18
N LEU A 266 -17.28 9.42 -23.16
CA LEU A 266 -17.32 9.03 -21.75
C LEU A 266 -18.69 9.27 -21.12
N PHE A 267 -19.23 8.23 -20.50
CA PHE A 267 -20.45 8.33 -19.69
C PHE A 267 -20.20 7.80 -18.29
N ILE A 268 -20.36 8.65 -17.28
CA ILE A 268 -20.19 8.29 -15.87
C ILE A 268 -21.54 8.23 -15.18
N THR A 269 -21.89 7.06 -14.67
CA THR A 269 -23.17 6.78 -14.01
C THR A 269 -22.93 6.31 -12.57
N PRO A 270 -23.30 7.10 -11.54
CA PRO A 270 -23.19 6.69 -10.16
C PRO A 270 -24.29 5.66 -9.83
N ASN A 271 -24.02 4.75 -8.89
CA ASN A 271 -25.08 3.93 -8.31
C ASN A 271 -26.01 4.80 -7.44
N ARG A 272 -27.08 5.31 -8.07
CA ARG A 272 -28.03 6.28 -7.51
C ARG A 272 -28.79 5.80 -6.28
N GLU A 273 -28.81 4.51 -5.97
CA GLU A 273 -29.43 4.02 -4.73
C GLU A 273 -28.59 4.38 -3.49
N THR A 274 -27.28 4.55 -3.64
CA THR A 274 -26.35 4.75 -2.52
C THR A 274 -25.64 6.10 -2.51
N LEU A 275 -25.61 6.81 -3.65
CA LEU A 275 -24.92 8.10 -3.79
C LEU A 275 -25.90 9.30 -3.92
N ARG A 276 -27.13 9.18 -3.39
CA ARG A 276 -28.24 10.14 -3.61
C ARG A 276 -27.94 11.60 -3.32
N ASP A 277 -26.98 11.90 -2.44
CA ASP A 277 -26.71 13.24 -1.92
C ASP A 277 -25.29 13.77 -2.23
N GLN A 278 -24.59 13.22 -3.22
CA GLN A 278 -23.24 13.68 -3.55
C GLN A 278 -23.22 14.93 -4.45
N ALA A 279 -22.10 15.65 -4.37
CA ALA A 279 -21.76 16.78 -5.23
C ALA A 279 -22.02 16.46 -6.72
N PRO A 280 -22.23 17.47 -7.59
CA PRO A 280 -22.47 17.24 -9.02
C PRO A 280 -21.41 16.30 -9.60
N LEU A 281 -21.78 15.36 -10.47
CA LEU A 281 -20.90 14.31 -11.02
C LEU A 281 -19.56 14.83 -11.54
N GLN A 282 -19.54 16.05 -12.07
CA GLN A 282 -18.35 16.77 -12.54
C GLN A 282 -17.29 17.03 -11.45
N HIS A 283 -17.66 16.91 -10.18
CA HIS A 283 -16.77 17.06 -9.03
C HIS A 283 -16.40 15.71 -8.40
N GLY A 284 -16.97 14.59 -8.88
CA GLY A 284 -16.68 13.26 -8.37
C GLY A 284 -15.30 12.75 -8.77
N ARG A 285 -14.72 11.86 -7.95
CA ARG A 285 -13.35 11.32 -8.13
C ARG A 285 -13.16 10.70 -9.51
N ALA A 286 -14.09 9.84 -9.93
CA ALA A 286 -14.09 9.21 -11.25
C ALA A 286 -14.06 10.23 -12.39
N TYR A 287 -14.81 11.33 -12.30
CA TYR A 287 -14.82 12.34 -13.35
C TYR A 287 -13.48 13.07 -13.47
N GLN A 288 -12.86 13.43 -12.34
CA GLN A 288 -11.58 14.15 -12.33
C GLN A 288 -10.46 13.35 -13.01
N VAL A 289 -10.48 12.02 -12.87
CA VAL A 289 -9.47 11.13 -13.48
C VAL A 289 -9.81 10.74 -14.91
N LEU A 290 -11.10 10.52 -15.22
CA LEU A 290 -11.49 9.98 -16.53
C LEU A 290 -11.80 11.04 -17.58
N HIS A 291 -12.25 12.24 -17.20
CA HIS A 291 -12.54 13.29 -18.17
C HIS A 291 -11.32 13.68 -19.02
N PRO A 292 -10.10 13.83 -18.47
CA PRO A 292 -8.90 14.05 -19.28
C PRO A 292 -8.71 13.06 -20.43
N LEU A 293 -9.23 11.84 -20.27
CA LEU A 293 -9.07 10.75 -21.22
C LEU A 293 -10.01 10.85 -22.43
N GLU A 294 -10.95 11.81 -22.50
CA GLU A 294 -11.83 11.98 -23.69
C GLU A 294 -11.04 12.11 -25.01
N GLU A 295 -9.84 12.69 -24.98
CA GLU A 295 -8.95 12.79 -26.16
C GLU A 295 -8.52 11.42 -26.71
N ILE A 296 -8.32 10.42 -25.84
CA ILE A 296 -7.84 9.08 -26.23
C ILE A 296 -8.97 8.09 -26.54
N ILE A 297 -10.23 8.41 -26.20
CA ILE A 297 -11.37 7.49 -26.41
C ILE A 297 -11.54 7.06 -27.88
N PRO A 298 -11.43 7.96 -28.88
CA PRO A 298 -11.54 7.57 -30.28
C PRO A 298 -10.49 6.53 -30.73
N ASP A 299 -9.38 6.42 -30.00
CA ASP A 299 -8.31 5.47 -30.28
C ASP A 299 -8.45 4.13 -29.56
N LEU A 300 -9.45 3.99 -28.69
CA LEU A 300 -9.78 2.70 -28.07
C LEU A 300 -10.38 1.74 -29.10
N PRO A 301 -10.05 0.44 -29.03
CA PRO A 301 -10.44 -0.52 -30.07
C PRO A 301 -11.94 -0.86 -30.05
N VAL A 302 -12.62 -0.67 -28.92
CA VAL A 302 -14.01 -1.11 -28.71
C VAL A 302 -14.64 -0.41 -27.51
N ALA A 303 -15.97 -0.33 -27.50
CA ALA A 303 -16.71 0.13 -26.33
C ALA A 303 -16.67 -0.86 -25.17
N PHE A 304 -16.59 -0.37 -23.94
CA PHE A 304 -16.63 -1.18 -22.71
C PHE A 304 -17.11 -0.38 -21.50
N ASN A 305 -17.47 -1.09 -20.44
CA ASN A 305 -17.76 -0.52 -19.13
C ASN A 305 -16.66 -0.89 -18.13
N MET A 306 -16.43 -0.02 -17.17
CA MET A 306 -15.66 -0.31 -15.96
C MET A 306 -16.43 0.18 -14.73
N THR A 307 -16.23 -0.51 -13.61
CA THR A 307 -16.87 -0.15 -12.33
C THR A 307 -15.80 0.23 -11.32
N ILE A 308 -15.91 1.43 -10.78
CA ILE A 308 -14.96 2.04 -9.85
C ILE A 308 -15.60 2.11 -8.46
N SER A 309 -14.86 1.73 -7.43
CA SER A 309 -15.26 1.95 -6.05
C SER A 309 -14.98 3.38 -5.63
N GLU A 310 -15.91 4.03 -4.95
CA GLU A 310 -15.70 5.35 -4.33
C GLU A 310 -15.03 5.26 -2.95
N GLN A 311 -14.70 4.04 -2.48
CA GLN A 311 -14.04 3.84 -1.18
C GLN A 311 -12.53 4.05 -1.24
N ASP A 312 -11.93 4.44 -0.11
CA ASP A 312 -10.50 4.73 -0.05
C ASP A 312 -9.61 3.47 -0.12
N SER A 313 -10.15 2.32 0.29
CA SER A 313 -9.43 1.04 0.42
C SER A 313 -9.83 0.03 -0.65
N GLY A 314 -9.08 -1.07 -0.73
CA GLY A 314 -9.41 -2.21 -1.58
C GLY A 314 -10.79 -2.81 -1.28
N PHE A 315 -11.36 -3.50 -2.26
CA PHE A 315 -12.73 -3.96 -2.28
C PHE A 315 -12.85 -5.48 -2.07
N SER A 316 -12.03 -6.28 -2.74
CA SER A 316 -12.14 -7.74 -2.74
C SER A 316 -10.83 -8.44 -2.37
N VAL A 317 -10.93 -9.45 -1.50
CA VAL A 317 -9.83 -10.36 -1.18
C VAL A 317 -10.18 -11.79 -1.59
N LEU A 318 -9.17 -12.52 -2.05
CA LEU A 318 -9.22 -13.93 -2.44
C LEU A 318 -8.07 -14.68 -1.78
N PRO A 319 -8.26 -15.95 -1.39
CA PRO A 319 -7.17 -16.81 -0.93
C PRO A 319 -5.99 -16.83 -1.90
N TYR A 320 -4.77 -16.89 -1.38
CA TYR A 320 -3.55 -16.92 -2.20
C TYR A 320 -3.60 -18.03 -3.27
N ASP A 321 -3.97 -19.25 -2.87
CA ASP A 321 -4.06 -20.40 -3.77
C ASP A 321 -5.14 -20.23 -4.85
N HIS A 322 -6.19 -19.45 -4.59
CA HIS A 322 -7.22 -19.14 -5.56
C HIS A 322 -6.66 -18.21 -6.65
N VAL A 323 -5.99 -17.13 -6.25
CA VAL A 323 -5.35 -16.20 -7.20
C VAL A 323 -4.27 -16.92 -8.00
N HIS A 324 -3.49 -17.77 -7.36
CA HIS A 324 -2.46 -18.56 -8.02
C HIS A 324 -3.05 -19.59 -9.00
N HIS A 325 -4.19 -20.20 -8.66
CA HIS A 325 -4.94 -21.06 -9.59
C HIS A 325 -5.34 -20.30 -10.87
N LEU A 326 -5.90 -19.09 -10.72
CA LEU A 326 -6.27 -18.24 -11.85
C LEU A 326 -5.05 -17.85 -12.70
N ARG A 327 -3.93 -17.46 -12.07
CA ARG A 327 -2.68 -17.16 -12.80
C ARG A 327 -2.15 -18.36 -13.57
N ASN A 328 -2.22 -19.56 -12.99
CA ASN A 328 -1.81 -20.79 -13.68
C ASN A 328 -2.69 -21.10 -14.89
N LEU A 329 -4.01 -20.92 -14.78
CA LEU A 329 -4.91 -21.06 -15.92
C LEU A 329 -4.57 -20.05 -17.03
N ALA A 330 -4.40 -18.77 -16.66
CA ALA A 330 -4.02 -17.70 -17.57
C ALA A 330 -2.72 -18.01 -18.34
N ARG A 331 -1.65 -18.37 -17.63
CA ARG A 331 -0.35 -18.73 -18.23
C ARG A 331 -0.42 -19.98 -19.10
N GLY A 332 -1.30 -20.92 -18.75
CA GLY A 332 -1.56 -22.13 -19.54
C GLY A 332 -2.53 -21.93 -20.70
N GLY A 333 -3.02 -20.71 -20.96
CA GLY A 333 -4.00 -20.42 -22.01
C GLY A 333 -5.39 -21.02 -21.76
N LYS A 334 -5.69 -21.44 -20.53
CA LYS A 334 -6.98 -22.02 -20.13
C LYS A 334 -7.89 -20.94 -19.56
N LYS A 335 -9.20 -21.08 -19.80
CA LYS A 335 -10.23 -20.20 -19.25
C LYS A 335 -11.20 -21.00 -18.39
N THR A 336 -11.74 -20.40 -17.34
CA THR A 336 -12.78 -20.99 -16.48
C THR A 336 -14.12 -21.03 -17.21
N ALA A 337 -14.97 -22.00 -16.88
CA ALA A 337 -16.38 -21.97 -17.31
C ALA A 337 -17.12 -20.88 -16.52
N VAL A 338 -18.21 -20.34 -17.10
CA VAL A 338 -18.96 -19.22 -16.49
C VAL A 338 -19.63 -19.66 -15.18
N GLU A 339 -20.14 -20.88 -15.20
CA GLU A 339 -20.88 -21.56 -14.14
C GLU A 339 -20.02 -21.97 -12.94
N ASP A 340 -18.71 -22.14 -13.13
CA ASP A 340 -17.82 -22.76 -12.14
C ASP A 340 -17.36 -21.81 -11.04
N LYS A 341 -17.76 -20.53 -11.05
CA LYS A 341 -17.30 -19.49 -10.09
C LYS A 341 -15.79 -19.57 -9.85
N ASP A 342 -15.04 -19.49 -10.94
CA ASP A 342 -13.57 -19.61 -11.03
C ASP A 342 -13.01 -21.04 -10.94
N GLY A 343 -13.84 -22.06 -10.73
CA GLY A 343 -13.41 -23.47 -10.75
C GLY A 343 -12.47 -23.85 -9.61
N TRP A 344 -12.45 -23.04 -8.55
CA TRP A 344 -11.56 -23.22 -7.41
C TRP A 344 -12.32 -23.70 -6.16
N ILE A 345 -11.72 -24.62 -5.43
CA ILE A 345 -12.22 -25.14 -4.16
C ILE A 345 -11.13 -24.98 -3.12
N ASP A 346 -11.43 -24.30 -2.02
CA ASP A 346 -10.50 -24.17 -0.89
C ASP A 346 -10.29 -25.54 -0.25
N LYS A 347 -9.06 -26.06 -0.36
CA LYS A 347 -8.66 -27.34 0.24
C LYS A 347 -7.93 -27.16 1.57
N ARG A 348 -7.69 -25.93 2.02
CA ARG A 348 -6.95 -25.70 3.26
C ARG A 348 -7.77 -26.01 4.51
N PRO A 349 -7.10 -26.31 5.64
CA PRO A 349 -7.76 -26.54 6.91
C PRO A 349 -8.74 -25.42 7.27
N ARG A 350 -9.84 -25.78 7.95
CA ARG A 350 -10.91 -24.81 8.29
C ARG A 350 -10.47 -23.80 9.37
N ASP A 351 -9.47 -24.15 10.15
CA ASP A 351 -8.94 -23.38 11.28
C ASP A 351 -7.93 -22.29 10.90
N ASP A 352 -7.37 -22.31 9.68
CA ASP A 352 -6.46 -21.25 9.21
C ASP A 352 -7.11 -19.87 9.30
N SER A 353 -6.42 -18.93 9.96
CA SER A 353 -6.85 -17.53 10.03
C SER A 353 -6.95 -16.88 8.66
N HIS A 354 -7.85 -15.90 8.51
CA HIS A 354 -8.09 -15.24 7.22
C HIS A 354 -6.80 -14.68 6.60
N ILE A 355 -5.93 -14.07 7.40
CA ILE A 355 -4.68 -13.48 6.88
C ILE A 355 -3.68 -14.54 6.41
N VAL A 356 -3.57 -15.67 7.11
CA VAL A 356 -2.78 -16.82 6.65
C VAL A 356 -3.30 -17.31 5.31
N ARG A 357 -4.63 -17.30 5.13
CA ARG A 357 -5.24 -17.69 3.86
C ARG A 357 -4.86 -16.78 2.69
N MET A 358 -4.60 -15.51 2.93
CA MET A 358 -4.24 -14.55 1.87
C MET A 358 -2.75 -14.63 1.49
N CYS A 359 -1.96 -15.44 2.21
CA CYS A 359 -0.52 -15.50 2.05
C CYS A 359 -0.02 -16.81 1.42
N PRO A 360 1.16 -16.78 0.76
CA PRO A 360 1.86 -17.98 0.34
C PRO A 360 2.08 -18.96 1.51
N PRO A 361 1.96 -20.28 1.31
CA PRO A 361 2.16 -21.27 2.38
C PRO A 361 3.54 -21.24 3.04
N ASP A 362 4.56 -20.80 2.30
CA ASP A 362 5.95 -20.64 2.76
C ASP A 362 6.26 -19.24 3.32
N SER A 363 5.27 -18.35 3.33
CA SER A 363 5.43 -17.01 3.89
C SER A 363 5.60 -17.04 5.40
N ARG A 364 6.26 -16.01 5.94
CA ARG A 364 6.46 -15.88 7.39
C ARG A 364 5.14 -15.79 8.16
N MET A 365 4.11 -15.16 7.57
CA MET A 365 2.77 -15.11 8.15
C MET A 365 2.14 -16.51 8.25
N ALA A 366 2.20 -17.30 7.19
CA ALA A 366 1.62 -18.64 7.14
C ALA A 366 2.32 -19.63 8.10
N LEU A 367 3.66 -19.59 8.16
CA LEU A 367 4.45 -20.52 8.99
C LEU A 367 4.24 -20.32 10.49
N LEU A 368 3.87 -19.11 10.92
CA LEU A 368 3.82 -18.75 12.34
C LEU A 368 2.39 -18.59 12.88
N ASP A 369 1.37 -18.59 12.00
CA ASP A 369 -0.07 -18.45 12.29
C ASP A 369 -0.39 -17.49 13.46
N ALA A 370 0.30 -16.36 13.47
CA ALA A 370 0.19 -15.39 14.54
C ALA A 370 0.42 -14.00 13.95
N PRO A 371 -0.62 -13.22 13.64
CA PRO A 371 -0.42 -11.78 13.56
C PRO A 371 0.05 -11.36 14.95
N VAL A 372 1.30 -10.91 15.13
CA VAL A 372 1.85 -10.57 16.46
C VAL A 372 1.18 -9.28 16.94
N PRO A 373 0.21 -9.33 17.87
CA PRO A 373 -0.44 -8.12 18.35
C PRO A 373 0.62 -7.24 18.97
N PRO A 374 0.58 -5.93 18.75
CA PRO A 374 1.50 -5.09 19.44
C PRO A 374 1.26 -5.23 20.94
N GLY A 375 2.32 -5.57 21.70
CA GLY A 375 2.26 -5.60 23.16
C GLY A 375 1.72 -4.27 23.70
N VAL A 376 1.02 -4.30 24.83
CA VAL A 376 0.26 -3.15 25.37
C VAL A 376 1.14 -1.91 25.69
N GLY A 377 2.47 -2.04 25.71
CA GLY A 377 3.46 -0.95 25.80
C GLY A 377 4.11 -0.52 24.46
N GLN A 378 3.71 -1.07 23.32
CA GLN A 378 4.34 -0.84 22.00
C GLN A 378 3.90 0.47 21.29
N TYR A 379 3.36 1.43 22.03
CA TYR A 379 3.21 2.81 21.52
C TYR A 379 4.47 3.63 21.75
N ASP A 380 5.40 3.11 22.57
CA ASP A 380 6.77 3.59 22.62
C ASP A 380 7.42 3.44 21.25
N VAL A 381 8.38 4.31 20.95
CA VAL A 381 9.08 4.25 19.67
C VAL A 381 9.78 2.89 19.54
N PRO A 382 9.41 2.03 18.57
CA PRO A 382 9.97 0.68 18.46
C PRO A 382 11.48 0.74 18.22
N PRO A 383 12.28 -0.23 18.70
CA PRO A 383 13.72 -0.28 18.45
C PRO A 383 14.01 -0.31 16.93
N PHE A 384 15.14 0.27 16.53
CA PHE A 384 15.58 0.21 15.13
C PHE A 384 15.85 -1.24 14.72
N HIS A 385 15.46 -1.64 13.51
CA HIS A 385 15.63 -3.03 13.06
C HIS A 385 16.21 -3.21 11.66
N SER A 386 16.00 -2.27 10.73
CA SER A 386 16.52 -2.30 9.36
C SER A 386 16.12 -1.06 8.57
N TYR A 387 16.70 -0.89 7.38
CA TYR A 387 16.23 0.05 6.36
C TYR A 387 15.57 -0.69 5.19
N ILE A 388 14.68 -0.02 4.47
CA ILE A 388 14.01 -0.60 3.29
C ILE A 388 14.91 -0.47 2.05
N TYR A 389 15.19 -1.57 1.36
CA TYR A 389 15.83 -1.53 0.04
C TYR A 389 14.82 -1.69 -1.11
N ASP A 390 13.73 -2.42 -0.87
CA ASP A 390 12.66 -2.67 -1.84
C ASP A 390 11.33 -2.35 -1.16
N HIS A 391 10.75 -1.21 -1.55
CA HIS A 391 9.55 -0.69 -0.92
C HIS A 391 8.31 -1.55 -1.24
N ALA A 392 8.22 -2.09 -2.46
CA ALA A 392 7.09 -2.92 -2.87
C ALA A 392 7.06 -4.26 -2.11
N ALA A 393 8.24 -4.81 -1.79
CA ALA A 393 8.39 -5.98 -0.92
C ALA A 393 8.16 -5.63 0.57
N ALA A 394 8.63 -4.47 1.02
CA ALA A 394 8.41 -3.99 2.39
C ALA A 394 6.92 -3.76 2.73
N GLN A 395 6.08 -3.53 1.73
CA GLN A 395 4.62 -3.42 1.86
C GLN A 395 3.90 -4.77 1.97
N ASP A 396 4.59 -5.91 1.81
CA ASP A 396 3.97 -7.23 1.82
C ASP A 396 3.72 -7.74 3.24
N THR A 397 2.46 -7.68 3.69
CA THR A 397 2.00 -8.18 4.99
C THR A 397 2.34 -9.66 5.25
N CYS A 398 2.52 -10.48 4.21
CA CYS A 398 2.84 -11.90 4.34
C CYS A 398 4.29 -12.14 4.81
N HIS A 399 5.20 -11.23 4.48
CA HIS A 399 6.59 -11.25 4.95
C HIS A 399 6.80 -10.29 6.13
N ASN A 400 6.07 -9.17 6.16
CA ASN A 400 6.12 -8.12 7.18
C ASN A 400 4.88 -8.17 8.10
N ARG A 401 4.81 -9.17 9.00
CA ARG A 401 3.63 -9.49 9.81
C ARG A 401 3.06 -8.35 10.67
N GLY A 402 3.91 -7.41 11.10
CA GLY A 402 3.48 -6.27 11.93
C GLY A 402 2.51 -5.33 11.20
N ILE A 403 2.62 -5.25 9.87
CA ILE A 403 1.76 -4.43 9.01
C ILE A 403 0.26 -4.70 9.26
N TYR A 404 -0.10 -5.96 9.55
CA TYR A 404 -1.48 -6.36 9.85
C TYR A 404 -2.11 -5.56 11.00
N TRP A 405 -1.31 -5.18 12.00
CA TRP A 405 -1.77 -4.41 13.16
C TRP A 405 -1.61 -2.91 12.98
N TYR A 406 -0.69 -2.51 12.11
CA TYR A 406 -0.32 -1.11 11.93
C TYR A 406 -1.26 -0.31 11.04
N HIS A 407 -2.17 -0.97 10.33
CA HIS A 407 -3.15 -0.31 9.48
C HIS A 407 -4.44 -1.12 9.35
N SER A 408 -5.60 -0.45 9.37
CA SER A 408 -6.91 -1.11 9.24
C SER A 408 -7.11 -1.80 7.89
N ALA A 409 -6.63 -1.21 6.79
CA ALA A 409 -6.71 -1.78 5.45
C ALA A 409 -6.07 -3.19 5.32
N GLY A 410 -5.07 -3.53 6.14
CA GLY A 410 -4.49 -4.88 6.19
C GLY A 410 -5.42 -5.96 6.76
N ARG A 411 -6.57 -5.55 7.34
CA ARG A 411 -7.53 -6.41 8.02
C ARG A 411 -8.87 -6.55 7.28
N ILE A 412 -9.02 -5.96 6.10
CA ILE A 412 -10.25 -6.10 5.32
C ILE A 412 -10.42 -7.58 4.93
N THR A 413 -11.56 -8.16 5.31
CA THR A 413 -11.83 -9.60 5.17
C THR A 413 -13.01 -9.90 4.24
N GLN A 414 -13.37 -9.00 3.32
CA GLN A 414 -14.46 -9.25 2.38
C GLN A 414 -14.04 -10.30 1.35
N ASN A 415 -14.02 -11.57 1.76
CA ASN A 415 -13.72 -12.69 0.90
C ASN A 415 -14.86 -12.87 -0.10
N ARG A 416 -14.61 -12.44 -1.33
CA ARG A 416 -15.51 -12.70 -2.45
C ARG A 416 -15.17 -14.10 -2.94
N GLN A 417 -16.15 -14.99 -3.08
CA GLN A 417 -15.87 -16.37 -3.50
C GLN A 417 -15.36 -16.46 -4.96
N GLU A 418 -15.30 -15.34 -5.67
CA GLU A 418 -14.90 -15.23 -7.08
C GLU A 418 -14.17 -13.90 -7.32
N LEU A 419 -13.32 -13.86 -8.35
CA LEU A 419 -12.59 -12.69 -8.81
C LEU A 419 -13.54 -11.69 -9.48
N LEU A 420 -13.66 -10.50 -8.88
CA LEU A 420 -14.56 -9.43 -9.33
C LEU A 420 -13.75 -8.24 -9.89
N PRO A 421 -14.13 -7.69 -11.06
CA PRO A 421 -13.39 -6.59 -11.69
C PRO A 421 -13.83 -5.24 -11.12
N MET A 422 -13.42 -4.96 -9.89
CA MET A 422 -13.56 -3.64 -9.27
C MET A 422 -12.29 -2.83 -9.50
N PHE A 423 -12.45 -1.58 -9.93
CA PHE A 423 -11.36 -0.61 -9.98
C PHE A 423 -11.30 0.19 -8.67
N VAL A 424 -10.10 0.32 -8.10
CA VAL A 424 -9.88 0.97 -6.80
C VAL A 424 -8.69 1.93 -6.86
N TRP A 425 -8.73 2.99 -6.07
CA TRP A 425 -7.69 4.02 -6.02
C TRP A 425 -6.43 3.57 -5.28
N SER A 426 -6.57 2.66 -4.33
CA SER A 426 -5.47 2.08 -3.56
C SER A 426 -5.85 0.73 -2.97
N LYS A 427 -4.86 -0.10 -2.69
CA LYS A 427 -5.10 -1.40 -2.04
C LYS A 427 -3.92 -1.94 -1.27
N ALA A 428 -4.19 -2.78 -0.29
CA ALA A 428 -3.17 -3.62 0.35
C ALA A 428 -2.88 -4.88 -0.49
N ARG A 429 -1.74 -5.54 -0.26
CA ARG A 429 -1.29 -6.74 -0.99
C ARG A 429 -2.34 -7.86 -1.12
N SER A 430 -3.20 -8.06 -0.12
CA SER A 430 -4.21 -9.12 -0.10
C SER A 430 -5.37 -8.91 -1.07
N HIS A 431 -5.51 -7.70 -1.60
CA HIS A 431 -6.61 -7.35 -2.50
C HIS A 431 -6.31 -7.71 -3.94
N ASN A 432 -7.35 -8.06 -4.68
CA ASN A 432 -7.27 -8.55 -6.07
C ASN A 432 -7.99 -7.63 -7.06
N ASP A 433 -8.27 -6.41 -6.61
CA ASP A 433 -8.90 -5.35 -7.39
C ASP A 433 -7.92 -4.80 -8.44
N LEU A 434 -8.43 -4.05 -9.42
CA LEU A 434 -7.64 -3.37 -10.44
C LEU A 434 -7.28 -1.96 -9.93
N THR A 435 -6.01 -1.65 -9.70
CA THR A 435 -5.62 -0.33 -9.19
C THR A 435 -5.77 0.73 -10.30
N ILE A 436 -6.26 1.94 -9.96
CA ILE A 436 -6.27 3.13 -10.82
C ILE A 436 -5.60 4.32 -10.13
N LEU A 437 -5.48 5.44 -10.86
CA LEU A 437 -4.87 6.67 -10.36
C LEU A 437 -5.81 7.40 -9.39
N ALA A 438 -5.29 7.87 -8.26
CA ALA A 438 -6.06 8.70 -7.33
C ALA A 438 -6.24 10.14 -7.85
N GLU A 439 -7.43 10.70 -7.62
CA GLU A 439 -7.84 12.03 -8.12
C GLU A 439 -6.95 13.16 -7.60
N ASP A 440 -6.52 13.09 -6.35
CA ASP A 440 -5.69 14.11 -5.72
C ASP A 440 -4.35 14.33 -6.43
N GLN A 441 -3.89 13.34 -7.19
CA GLN A 441 -2.63 13.37 -7.91
C GLN A 441 -2.71 14.22 -9.19
N TYR A 442 -3.90 14.52 -9.71
CA TYR A 442 -4.08 15.48 -10.82
C TYR A 442 -3.87 16.94 -10.41
N GLN A 443 -3.66 17.20 -9.11
CA GLN A 443 -3.22 18.49 -8.60
C GLN A 443 -1.74 18.38 -8.20
N PRO A 444 -0.79 18.71 -9.08
CA PRO A 444 0.61 18.31 -8.89
C PRO A 444 1.36 19.12 -7.84
N ARG A 445 0.85 20.29 -7.43
CA ARG A 445 1.57 21.19 -6.52
C ARG A 445 0.65 21.85 -5.50
N TYR A 446 1.22 22.17 -4.35
CA TYR A 446 0.62 23.13 -3.45
C TYR A 446 0.75 24.55 -4.00
N PRO A 447 -0.29 25.40 -3.88
CA PRO A 447 -0.15 26.82 -4.14
C PRO A 447 0.72 27.47 -3.05
N GLY A 448 1.40 28.55 -3.41
CA GLY A 448 2.16 29.39 -2.49
C GLY A 448 3.67 29.27 -2.63
N ARG A 449 4.40 29.86 -1.68
CA ARG A 449 5.86 29.90 -1.67
C ARG A 449 6.47 28.56 -1.25
N ASP A 450 7.36 28.04 -2.09
CA ASP A 450 8.22 26.88 -1.81
C ASP A 450 9.70 27.30 -1.96
N PRO A 451 10.41 27.61 -0.85
CA PRO A 451 11.82 28.03 -0.92
C PRO A 451 12.73 26.93 -1.48
N GLU A 452 13.86 27.32 -2.07
CA GLU A 452 14.93 26.38 -2.42
C GLU A 452 15.48 25.70 -1.17
N TRP A 453 16.08 24.51 -1.33
CA TRP A 453 16.52 23.65 -0.20
C TRP A 453 17.33 24.40 0.86
N ASP A 454 18.31 25.21 0.45
CA ASP A 454 19.20 25.94 1.36
C ASP A 454 18.50 27.09 2.10
N ASP A 455 17.42 27.62 1.52
CA ASP A 455 16.63 28.72 2.08
C ASP A 455 15.51 28.25 3.02
N LYS A 456 15.26 26.93 3.10
CA LYS A 456 14.25 26.37 4.01
C LYS A 456 14.74 26.51 5.46
N PRO A 457 14.02 27.27 6.31
CA PRO A 457 14.51 27.62 7.65
C PRO A 457 14.51 26.46 8.64
N SER A 458 13.75 25.38 8.39
CA SER A 458 13.62 24.26 9.32
C SER A 458 14.24 22.98 8.74
N ALA A 459 15.16 22.39 9.48
CA ALA A 459 15.73 21.06 9.21
C ALA A 459 14.99 19.93 9.94
N LYS A 460 13.83 20.21 10.53
CA LYS A 460 12.99 19.19 11.18
C LYS A 460 12.18 18.41 10.15
N LEU A 461 11.98 17.12 10.41
CA LEU A 461 10.99 16.29 9.74
C LEU A 461 9.60 16.69 10.21
N VAL A 462 8.83 17.27 9.29
CA VAL A 462 7.49 17.77 9.59
C VAL A 462 6.40 16.82 9.11
N TRP A 463 5.34 16.72 9.91
CA TRP A 463 4.06 16.15 9.52
C TRP A 463 2.91 16.84 10.23
N ARG A 464 1.86 17.14 9.47
CA ARG A 464 0.57 17.67 9.96
C ARG A 464 -0.57 17.01 9.20
N GLY A 465 -1.48 16.36 9.92
CA GLY A 465 -2.64 15.69 9.33
C GLY A 465 -3.71 15.37 10.36
N SER A 466 -4.92 15.07 9.91
CA SER A 466 -6.01 14.59 10.77
C SER A 466 -5.79 13.13 11.18
N LEU A 467 -6.48 12.67 12.23
CA LEU A 467 -6.38 11.32 12.78
C LEU A 467 -7.13 10.26 11.93
N THR A 468 -7.01 10.29 10.61
CA THR A 468 -7.59 9.26 9.74
C THR A 468 -6.76 7.96 9.73
N GLY A 469 -7.27 6.91 9.10
CA GLY A 469 -6.53 5.66 8.89
C GLY A 469 -6.85 4.54 9.88
N SER A 470 -7.89 4.71 10.68
CA SER A 470 -8.52 3.65 11.44
C SER A 470 -9.95 4.02 11.84
N ALA A 471 -10.76 3.01 12.14
CA ALA A 471 -11.99 3.19 12.91
C ALA A 471 -11.64 3.14 14.41
N PHE A 472 -11.87 4.23 15.12
CA PHE A 472 -11.57 4.40 16.55
C PHE A 472 -12.81 4.03 17.39
N ALA A 473 -13.16 2.74 17.36
CA ALA A 473 -14.36 2.22 18.00
C ALA A 473 -14.06 1.49 19.32
N VAL A 474 -15.05 1.43 20.20
CA VAL A 474 -14.99 0.64 21.46
C VAL A 474 -14.77 -0.84 21.12
N GLY A 475 -13.82 -1.48 21.80
CA GLY A 475 -13.44 -2.88 21.56
C GLY A 475 -12.47 -3.08 20.39
N ASN A 476 -12.03 -1.99 19.73
CA ASN A 476 -11.07 -2.00 18.62
C ASN A 476 -9.71 -1.38 19.02
N GLU A 477 -9.38 -1.34 20.31
CA GLU A 477 -8.22 -0.62 20.86
C GLU A 477 -6.89 -1.13 20.32
N ASN A 478 -6.71 -2.45 20.27
CA ASN A 478 -5.51 -3.07 19.69
C ASN A 478 -5.27 -2.67 18.24
N SER A 479 -6.33 -2.22 17.58
CA SER A 479 -6.40 -1.99 16.15
C SER A 479 -6.25 -0.53 15.78
N TYR A 480 -6.89 0.40 16.49
CA TYR A 480 -6.70 1.82 16.24
C TYR A 480 -5.45 2.39 16.92
N LYS A 481 -5.02 1.83 18.06
CA LYS A 481 -3.78 2.28 18.72
C LYS A 481 -2.53 1.82 17.94
N GLY A 482 -2.66 0.77 17.13
CA GLY A 482 -1.65 0.40 16.13
C GLY A 482 -1.64 1.28 14.89
N SER A 483 -2.67 2.11 14.66
CA SER A 483 -2.81 2.86 13.40
C SER A 483 -1.64 3.81 13.14
N PRO A 484 -1.35 4.15 11.87
CA PRO A 484 -0.15 4.89 11.52
C PRO A 484 -0.11 6.27 12.17
N ARG A 485 -1.25 6.98 12.19
CA ARG A 485 -1.32 8.36 12.67
C ARG A 485 -1.45 8.47 14.18
N PHE A 486 -2.02 7.46 14.85
CA PHE A 486 -1.99 7.37 16.31
C PHE A 486 -0.55 7.15 16.82
N ARG A 487 0.19 6.21 16.23
CA ARG A 487 1.60 6.00 16.63
C ARG A 487 2.48 7.21 16.28
N LEU A 488 2.17 7.89 15.18
CA LEU A 488 2.89 9.10 14.80
C LEU A 488 2.75 10.24 15.83
N SER A 489 1.57 10.38 16.47
CA SER A 489 1.41 11.36 17.55
C SER A 489 2.32 11.06 18.74
N HIS A 490 2.47 9.78 19.09
CA HIS A 490 3.35 9.35 20.18
C HIS A 490 4.83 9.52 19.84
N LEU A 491 5.21 9.27 18.58
CA LEU A 491 6.57 9.51 18.10
C LEU A 491 6.99 10.99 18.25
N GLY A 492 6.12 11.93 17.87
CA GLY A 492 6.38 13.38 18.02
C GLY A 492 6.54 13.83 19.48
N GLU A 493 5.96 13.09 20.42
CA GLU A 493 5.99 13.38 21.86
C GLU A 493 6.95 12.47 22.65
N ALA A 494 7.71 11.61 21.98
CA ALA A 494 8.67 10.73 22.64
C ALA A 494 9.76 11.53 23.37
N ARG A 495 9.90 11.34 24.69
CA ARG A 495 10.93 12.01 25.52
C ARG A 495 11.72 11.05 26.42
N SER A 496 11.14 9.93 26.82
CA SER A 496 11.72 8.98 27.78
C SER A 496 12.50 7.87 27.08
N GLY A 497 13.62 7.44 27.66
CA GLY A 497 14.47 6.37 27.13
C GLY A 497 15.61 6.85 26.23
N GLY A 498 16.36 5.88 25.69
CA GLY A 498 17.46 6.10 24.75
C GLY A 498 17.23 5.38 23.43
N ARG A 499 17.93 5.82 22.39
CA ARG A 499 17.88 5.26 21.04
C ARG A 499 19.29 4.96 20.58
N GLU A 500 19.52 3.70 20.20
CA GLU A 500 20.70 3.34 19.41
C GLU A 500 20.57 3.98 18.02
N VAL A 501 21.58 4.76 17.66
CA VAL A 501 21.72 5.37 16.34
C VAL A 501 23.11 5.10 15.79
N ASP A 502 23.17 4.81 14.50
CA ASP A 502 24.43 4.68 13.78
C ASP A 502 24.93 6.07 13.34
N ILE A 503 26.19 6.37 13.61
CA ILE A 503 26.85 7.62 13.23
C ILE A 503 28.12 7.35 12.44
N GLU A 504 28.36 8.18 11.42
CA GLU A 504 29.66 8.25 10.77
C GLU A 504 30.53 9.26 11.51
N LEU A 505 31.71 8.82 11.97
CA LEU A 505 32.62 9.66 12.77
C LEU A 505 33.45 10.57 11.85
N GLU A 506 33.78 11.76 12.32
CA GLU A 506 34.70 12.67 11.60
C GLU A 506 36.10 12.07 11.38
N SER A 507 36.53 11.17 12.28
CA SER A 507 37.76 10.39 12.13
C SER A 507 37.69 9.30 11.06
N GLY A 508 36.52 9.11 10.44
CA GLY A 508 36.19 7.97 9.61
C GLY A 508 35.68 6.76 10.42
N GLY A 509 34.89 5.92 9.75
CA GLY A 509 34.25 4.73 10.32
C GLY A 509 32.86 4.99 10.90
N ILE A 510 32.19 3.90 11.29
CA ILE A 510 30.84 3.94 11.85
C ILE A 510 30.88 3.50 13.31
N ASP A 511 30.16 4.23 14.16
CA ASP A 511 29.89 3.82 15.53
C ASP A 511 28.38 3.79 15.81
N THR A 512 27.98 3.03 16.81
CA THR A 512 26.60 2.97 17.29
C THR A 512 26.57 3.55 18.69
N ILE A 513 25.81 4.63 18.88
CA ILE A 513 25.72 5.31 20.16
C ILE A 513 24.28 5.36 20.66
N VAL A 514 24.11 5.42 21.98
CA VAL A 514 22.79 5.59 22.60
C VAL A 514 22.55 7.07 22.88
N VAL A 515 21.54 7.65 22.24
CA VAL A 515 21.16 9.06 22.42
C VAL A 515 19.81 9.16 23.13
N PRO A 516 19.64 10.03 24.15
CA PRO A 516 18.34 10.24 24.78
C PRO A 516 17.27 10.63 23.76
N LEU A 517 16.09 9.98 23.82
CA LEU A 517 15.00 10.24 22.88
C LEU A 517 14.56 11.70 22.90
N ARG A 518 14.50 12.34 24.07
CA ARG A 518 14.24 13.78 24.19
C ARG A 518 15.11 14.63 23.25
N ASN A 519 16.42 14.38 23.23
CA ASN A 519 17.36 15.16 22.43
C ASN A 519 17.12 14.95 20.93
N LEU A 520 16.84 13.71 20.51
CA LEU A 520 16.54 13.39 19.12
C LEU A 520 15.21 14.00 18.68
N THR A 521 14.15 13.86 19.47
CA THR A 521 12.82 14.35 19.13
C THR A 521 12.78 15.88 19.07
N GLU A 522 13.34 16.56 20.08
CA GLU A 522 13.37 18.03 20.11
C GLU A 522 14.21 18.61 18.96
N ARG A 523 15.28 17.91 18.55
CA ARG A 523 16.15 18.33 17.44
C ARG A 523 15.52 18.07 16.08
N PHE A 524 14.99 16.87 15.84
CA PHE A 524 14.68 16.41 14.49
C PHE A 524 13.20 16.41 14.12
N LEU A 525 12.28 16.34 15.08
CA LEU A 525 10.88 16.03 14.76
C LEU A 525 9.96 17.24 15.00
N ASP A 526 9.05 17.44 14.06
CA ASP A 526 7.88 18.29 14.21
C ASP A 526 6.64 17.55 13.66
N LEU A 527 6.17 16.56 14.42
CA LEU A 527 5.09 15.66 14.02
C LEU A 527 3.89 15.86 14.93
N ALA A 528 2.73 16.20 14.36
CA ALA A 528 1.52 16.37 15.16
C ALA A 528 0.24 16.05 14.39
N VAL A 529 -0.70 15.43 15.08
CA VAL A 529 -2.08 15.29 14.62
C VAL A 529 -2.80 16.61 14.82
N THR A 530 -3.63 17.00 13.86
CA THR A 530 -4.26 18.32 13.83
C THR A 530 -5.76 18.29 14.09
N GLY A 531 -6.27 19.37 14.67
CA GLY A 531 -7.71 19.59 14.85
C GLY A 531 -8.28 18.84 16.05
N ARG A 532 -9.15 17.86 15.80
CA ARG A 532 -9.88 17.10 16.84
C ARG A 532 -9.97 15.63 16.45
N PRO A 533 -10.29 14.72 17.40
CA PRO A 533 -10.60 13.34 17.06
C PRO A 533 -11.73 13.25 16.04
N ILE A 534 -11.60 12.30 15.11
CA ILE A 534 -12.55 11.99 14.05
C ILE A 534 -12.61 10.47 13.87
N GLN A 535 -13.64 9.95 13.20
CA GLN A 535 -13.81 8.51 12.97
C GLN A 535 -13.80 7.66 14.26
N CYS A 536 -14.24 8.26 15.37
CA CYS A 536 -14.31 7.63 16.68
C CYS A 536 -15.75 7.53 17.20
N ASP A 537 -16.01 6.49 17.99
CA ASP A 537 -17.17 6.48 18.89
C ASP A 537 -17.02 7.63 19.91
N GLU A 538 -18.13 8.21 20.37
CA GLU A 538 -18.11 9.38 21.23
C GLU A 538 -17.21 9.21 22.47
N SER A 539 -17.31 8.05 23.14
CA SER A 539 -16.49 7.73 24.32
C SER A 539 -15.00 7.66 24.00
N VAL A 540 -14.64 7.10 22.83
CA VAL A 540 -13.26 7.01 22.37
C VAL A 540 -12.74 8.39 21.96
N CYS A 541 -13.56 9.23 21.32
CA CYS A 541 -13.19 10.61 21.01
C CYS A 541 -12.80 11.39 22.29
N GLU A 542 -13.58 11.25 23.37
CA GLU A 542 -13.30 11.90 24.64
C GLU A 542 -12.01 11.39 25.31
N GLU A 543 -11.67 10.11 25.12
CA GLU A 543 -10.38 9.56 25.55
C GLU A 543 -9.23 10.12 24.71
N LEU A 544 -9.37 10.13 23.39
CA LEU A 544 -8.35 10.64 22.46
C LEU A 544 -8.02 12.11 22.69
N LYS A 545 -9.01 12.95 23.06
CA LYS A 545 -8.77 14.36 23.46
C LYS A 545 -7.81 14.49 24.64
N LYS A 546 -7.74 13.49 25.51
CA LYS A 546 -6.87 13.48 26.69
C LYS A 546 -5.51 12.86 26.41
N LEU A 547 -5.45 11.91 25.47
CA LEU A 547 -4.24 11.16 25.13
C LEU A 547 -3.37 11.85 24.08
N ILE A 548 -3.98 12.62 23.18
CA ILE A 548 -3.27 13.23 22.05
C ILE A 548 -3.30 14.74 22.19
N ASN A 549 -2.12 15.34 22.08
CA ASN A 549 -1.99 16.78 21.93
C ASN A 549 -2.25 17.19 20.47
N PHE A 550 -3.44 17.71 20.19
CA PHE A 550 -3.82 18.14 18.86
C PHE A 550 -3.23 19.53 18.55
N ALA A 551 -2.47 19.61 17.46
CA ALA A 551 -1.94 20.86 16.95
C ALA A 551 -2.94 21.61 16.05
N PRO A 552 -2.77 22.93 15.84
CA PRO A 552 -3.43 23.63 14.76
C PRO A 552 -3.08 23.03 13.39
N ARG A 553 -3.97 23.23 12.41
CA ARG A 553 -3.65 22.90 11.02
C ARG A 553 -2.51 23.81 10.55
N MET A 554 -1.60 23.23 9.76
CA MET A 554 -0.52 23.93 9.09
C MET A 554 -0.93 24.13 7.63
N ASN A 555 -0.81 25.36 7.13
CA ASN A 555 -1.06 25.63 5.72
C ASN A 555 0.11 25.09 4.86
N HIS A 556 -0.07 25.09 3.55
CA HIS A 556 0.94 24.52 2.66
C HIS A 556 2.26 25.32 2.67
N GLU A 557 2.22 26.65 2.74
CA GLU A 557 3.44 27.47 2.73
C GLU A 557 4.30 27.21 3.96
N ASP A 558 3.69 27.07 5.14
CA ASP A 558 4.37 26.72 6.39
C ASP A 558 4.97 25.31 6.32
N LEU A 559 4.24 24.36 5.74
CA LEU A 559 4.75 22.99 5.53
C LEU A 559 6.00 23.01 4.64
N MET A 560 6.00 23.80 3.55
CA MET A 560 7.12 23.91 2.62
C MET A 560 8.33 24.66 3.17
N GLN A 561 8.27 25.23 4.38
CA GLN A 561 9.45 25.78 5.08
C GLN A 561 10.41 24.71 5.64
N HIS A 562 10.06 23.43 5.51
CA HIS A 562 10.79 22.31 6.09
C HIS A 562 11.58 21.54 5.04
N LYS A 563 12.86 21.26 5.30
CA LYS A 563 13.71 20.45 4.43
C LYS A 563 13.20 19.01 4.30
N TYR A 564 12.59 18.46 5.33
CA TYR A 564 12.12 17.07 5.35
C TYR A 564 10.63 17.02 5.63
N VAL A 565 9.88 16.29 4.80
CA VAL A 565 8.43 16.11 4.95
C VAL A 565 8.10 14.63 5.00
N LEU A 566 7.31 14.22 6.00
CA LEU A 566 6.83 12.84 6.09
C LEU A 566 5.51 12.68 5.33
N ASP A 567 5.38 11.61 4.58
CA ASP A 567 4.13 11.16 4.00
C ASP A 567 3.70 9.81 4.57
N VAL A 568 2.44 9.77 5.04
CA VAL A 568 1.85 8.66 5.79
C VAL A 568 0.43 8.42 5.31
N ASP A 569 0.05 7.15 5.22
CA ASP A 569 -1.27 6.69 4.83
C ASP A 569 -2.43 7.31 5.64
N GLY A 570 -3.58 7.39 4.97
CA GLY A 570 -4.87 7.73 5.56
C GLY A 570 -5.71 6.47 5.74
N ASN A 571 -6.99 6.52 5.36
CA ASN A 571 -7.81 5.30 5.26
C ASN A 571 -7.31 4.36 4.15
N GLY A 572 -6.77 4.97 3.08
CA GLY A 572 -6.12 4.31 1.95
C GLY A 572 -4.78 5.00 1.65
N TRP A 573 -4.56 5.35 0.38
CA TRP A 573 -3.43 6.16 -0.06
C TRP A 573 -3.35 7.53 0.63
N SER A 574 -2.18 8.18 0.48
CA SER A 574 -2.03 9.59 0.81
C SER A 574 -2.17 10.44 -0.45
N GLY A 575 -3.24 11.23 -0.54
CA GLY A 575 -3.43 12.22 -1.62
C GLY A 575 -2.39 13.35 -1.63
N ARG A 576 -1.48 13.39 -0.66
CA ARG A 576 -0.43 14.42 -0.56
C ARG A 576 0.85 14.04 -1.28
N PHE A 577 1.09 12.75 -1.54
CA PHE A 577 2.42 12.27 -1.93
C PHE A 577 2.96 12.96 -3.19
N HIS A 578 2.14 13.06 -4.25
CA HIS A 578 2.56 13.74 -5.48
C HIS A 578 2.88 15.23 -5.24
N LYS A 579 2.03 15.96 -4.50
CA LYS A 579 2.24 17.38 -4.18
C LYS A 579 3.51 17.61 -3.35
N LEU A 580 3.76 16.74 -2.38
CA LEU A 580 4.96 16.77 -1.54
C LEU A 580 6.20 16.46 -2.38
N LEU A 581 6.13 15.45 -3.26
CA LEU A 581 7.26 15.07 -4.11
C LEU A 581 7.64 16.17 -5.10
N SER A 582 6.65 16.95 -5.57
CA SER A 582 6.87 18.12 -6.42
C SER A 582 7.48 19.33 -5.71
N SER A 583 7.64 19.29 -4.39
CA SER A 583 8.23 20.39 -3.60
C SER A 583 9.76 20.33 -3.57
N ASN A 584 10.41 21.39 -3.10
CA ASN A 584 11.86 21.41 -2.86
C ASN A 584 12.29 20.71 -1.55
N SER A 585 11.42 19.88 -0.94
CA SER A 585 11.69 19.13 0.30
C SER A 585 11.97 17.65 0.03
N LEU A 586 12.77 17.01 0.88
CA LEU A 586 12.97 15.56 0.86
C LEU A 586 11.71 14.91 1.42
N VAL A 587 11.06 14.07 0.60
CA VAL A 587 9.91 13.29 1.03
C VAL A 587 10.35 11.95 1.62
N MET A 588 9.96 11.71 2.87
CA MET A 588 10.07 10.42 3.53
C MET A 588 8.69 9.73 3.48
N LYS A 589 8.59 8.55 2.88
CA LYS A 589 7.30 7.88 2.60
C LYS A 589 7.16 6.59 3.40
N SER A 590 6.16 6.53 4.28
CA SER A 590 5.72 5.33 4.97
C SER A 590 4.33 4.94 4.48
N THR A 591 4.22 3.80 3.81
CA THR A 591 2.94 3.31 3.28
C THR A 591 2.88 1.79 3.27
N MET A 592 1.68 1.24 3.42
CA MET A 592 1.38 -0.18 3.12
C MET A 592 0.63 -0.37 1.80
N HIS A 593 0.18 0.73 1.18
CA HIS A 593 -0.66 0.68 0.00
C HIS A 593 0.20 0.53 -1.26
N LYS A 594 -0.26 -0.36 -2.14
CA LYS A 594 0.29 -0.46 -3.49
C LYS A 594 -0.47 0.47 -4.41
N GLU A 595 0.28 1.38 -5.03
CA GLU A 595 -0.21 2.39 -5.95
C GLU A 595 0.59 2.31 -7.26
N TRP A 596 0.03 2.89 -8.33
CA TRP A 596 0.59 2.84 -9.68
C TRP A 596 2.02 3.41 -9.80
N TRP A 597 2.41 4.34 -8.93
CA TRP A 597 3.70 5.03 -8.99
C TRP A 597 4.88 4.15 -8.54
N LEU A 598 4.62 2.99 -7.92
CA LEU A 598 5.66 2.13 -7.34
C LEU A 598 6.69 1.65 -8.37
N ASP A 599 6.26 1.31 -9.58
CA ASP A 599 7.19 0.88 -10.64
C ASP A 599 7.93 2.06 -11.28
N ARG A 600 7.44 3.28 -11.04
CA ARG A 600 7.92 4.49 -11.70
C ARG A 600 9.01 5.16 -10.88
N LEU A 601 8.74 5.41 -9.61
CA LEU A 601 9.73 6.00 -8.71
C LEU A 601 10.76 4.98 -8.25
N THR A 602 11.98 5.44 -7.99
CA THR A 602 13.04 4.62 -7.40
C THR A 602 13.30 5.10 -5.97
N PRO A 603 13.12 4.24 -4.94
CA PRO A 603 13.50 4.57 -3.57
C PRO A 603 14.99 4.95 -3.50
N TRP A 604 15.33 5.87 -2.61
CA TRP A 604 16.68 6.44 -2.43
C TRP A 604 17.21 7.30 -3.59
N VAL A 605 16.42 7.48 -4.66
CA VAL A 605 16.65 8.48 -5.71
C VAL A 605 15.63 9.59 -5.61
N HIS A 606 14.33 9.25 -5.69
CA HIS A 606 13.27 10.25 -5.70
C HIS A 606 12.68 10.53 -4.30
N TYR A 607 12.74 9.55 -3.39
CA TYR A 607 12.21 9.68 -2.03
C TYR A 607 12.90 8.67 -1.10
N VAL A 608 12.77 8.86 0.21
CA VAL A 608 13.28 7.90 1.21
C VAL A 608 12.15 7.01 1.72
N PRO A 609 12.19 5.68 1.53
CA PRO A 609 11.20 4.78 2.11
C PRO A 609 11.42 4.67 3.63
N VAL A 610 10.33 4.67 4.40
CA VAL A 610 10.32 4.59 5.87
C VAL A 610 9.55 3.36 6.29
N ASN A 611 10.06 2.62 7.28
CA ASN A 611 9.33 1.49 7.85
C ASN A 611 7.95 1.94 8.33
N VAL A 612 6.93 1.12 8.11
CA VAL A 612 5.55 1.41 8.56
C VAL A 612 5.44 1.56 10.08
N ASP A 613 6.46 1.14 10.83
CA ASP A 613 6.54 1.30 12.27
C ASP A 613 7.40 2.47 12.75
N TYR A 614 7.97 3.22 11.82
CA TYR A 614 8.80 4.40 12.04
C TYR A 614 10.09 4.12 12.83
N SER A 615 10.49 2.86 12.96
CA SER A 615 11.68 2.42 13.71
C SER A 615 12.99 3.03 13.20
N ASP A 616 13.01 3.48 11.95
CA ASP A 616 14.16 4.02 11.23
C ASP A 616 14.21 5.56 11.18
N ILE A 617 13.15 6.28 11.57
CA ILE A 617 13.08 7.76 11.44
C ILE A 617 14.26 8.47 12.13
N TYR A 618 14.61 8.08 13.37
CA TYR A 618 15.73 8.72 14.06
C TYR A 618 17.07 8.46 13.38
N ASN A 619 17.30 7.24 12.91
CA ASN A 619 18.54 6.88 12.20
C ASN A 619 18.64 7.63 10.87
N LEU A 620 17.54 7.75 10.12
CA LEU A 620 17.48 8.55 8.90
C LEU A 620 17.84 10.02 9.18
N MET A 621 17.25 10.62 10.22
CA MET A 621 17.51 12.01 10.57
C MET A 621 18.92 12.25 11.10
N VAL A 622 19.46 11.33 11.91
CA VAL A 622 20.85 11.37 12.36
C VAL A 622 21.81 11.29 11.18
N TYR A 623 21.55 10.43 10.21
CA TYR A 623 22.38 10.34 9.01
C TYR A 623 22.36 11.63 8.19
N PHE A 624 21.18 12.19 7.89
CA PHE A 624 21.11 13.36 7.02
C PHE A 624 21.57 14.65 7.69
N GLU A 625 21.18 14.90 8.95
CA GLU A 625 21.43 16.17 9.64
C GLU A 625 22.56 16.12 10.67
N GLY A 626 23.01 14.91 11.05
CA GLY A 626 24.04 14.71 12.05
C GLY A 626 23.58 15.06 13.47
N ILE A 627 24.32 14.54 14.43
CA ILE A 627 24.39 14.96 15.83
C ILE A 627 25.84 15.40 16.14
N GLU A 628 26.08 15.83 17.37
CA GLU A 628 27.43 16.22 17.81
C GLU A 628 28.42 15.06 17.63
N GLY A 629 29.56 15.33 16.99
CA GLY A 629 30.61 14.34 16.73
C GLY A 629 30.36 13.43 15.51
N SER A 630 29.27 13.63 14.75
CA SER A 630 28.96 12.85 13.55
C SER A 630 28.99 13.71 12.27
N VAL A 631 29.33 13.07 11.15
CA VAL A 631 29.31 13.67 9.81
C VAL A 631 27.87 13.70 9.28
N PRO A 632 27.31 14.88 8.95
CA PRO A 632 25.97 14.97 8.34
C PRO A 632 26.04 14.78 6.82
N HIS A 633 25.04 14.10 6.24
CA HIS A 633 24.94 13.86 4.80
C HIS A 633 23.89 14.74 4.11
N ARG A 634 23.89 16.05 4.39
CA ARG A 634 22.91 17.02 3.87
C ARG A 634 22.88 17.11 2.35
N ASP A 635 24.03 16.94 1.68
CA ASP A 635 24.10 16.98 0.22
C ASP A 635 23.38 15.80 -0.43
N GLN A 636 23.41 14.63 0.22
CA GLN A 636 22.64 13.48 -0.24
C GLN A 636 21.14 13.69 -0.04
N ALA A 637 20.74 14.28 1.09
CA ALA A 637 19.34 14.68 1.31
C ALA A 637 18.86 15.67 0.24
N ARG A 638 19.66 16.72 -0.01
CA ARG A 638 19.39 17.70 -1.08
C ARG A 638 19.27 17.06 -2.44
N SER A 639 20.17 16.12 -2.76
CA SER A 639 20.15 15.38 -4.03
C SER A 639 18.83 14.62 -4.17
N ILE A 640 18.42 13.84 -3.17
CA ILE A 640 17.15 13.07 -3.23
C ILE A 640 15.94 14.01 -3.37
N ALA A 641 15.90 15.11 -2.61
CA ALA A 641 14.84 16.11 -2.72
C ALA A 641 14.76 16.70 -4.14
N SER A 642 15.91 17.06 -4.71
CA SER A 642 15.99 17.67 -6.05
C SER A 642 15.59 16.68 -7.15
N GLU A 643 16.05 15.43 -7.07
CA GLU A 643 15.69 14.37 -8.03
C GLU A 643 14.20 14.01 -7.94
N GLY A 644 13.64 13.91 -6.73
CA GLY A 644 12.21 13.71 -6.52
C GLY A 644 11.36 14.82 -7.13
N ALA A 645 11.73 16.08 -6.86
CA ALA A 645 11.08 17.26 -7.40
C ALA A 645 11.18 17.31 -8.93
N ALA A 646 12.38 17.08 -9.48
CA ALA A 646 12.60 17.08 -10.92
C ALA A 646 11.74 16.01 -11.60
N PHE A 647 11.76 14.78 -11.08
CA PHE A 647 10.95 13.69 -11.62
C PHE A 647 9.46 13.99 -11.54
N ALA A 648 8.94 14.42 -10.39
CA ALA A 648 7.51 14.69 -10.24
C ALA A 648 7.03 15.79 -11.19
N ARG A 649 7.82 16.86 -11.34
CA ARG A 649 7.47 18.00 -12.19
C ARG A 649 7.56 17.69 -13.69
N ALA A 650 8.45 16.78 -14.10
CA ALA A 650 8.72 16.49 -15.51
C ALA A 650 8.12 15.17 -16.02
N HIS A 651 7.85 14.20 -15.14
CA HIS A 651 7.50 12.82 -15.48
C HIS A 651 6.40 12.20 -14.61
N TRP A 652 5.78 13.00 -13.72
CA TRP A 652 4.51 12.70 -13.06
C TRP A 652 3.47 13.78 -13.43
N ARG A 653 3.41 14.12 -14.72
CA ARG A 653 2.45 15.11 -15.21
C ARG A 653 1.09 14.46 -15.48
N GLN A 654 0.09 15.28 -15.79
CA GLN A 654 -1.20 14.78 -16.24
C GLN A 654 -1.03 13.86 -17.47
N GLU A 655 -0.15 14.24 -18.39
CA GLU A 655 0.13 13.46 -19.59
C GLU A 655 0.73 12.08 -19.27
N ASP A 656 1.62 11.97 -18.28
CA ASP A 656 2.20 10.69 -17.86
C ASP A 656 1.17 9.77 -17.19
N MET A 657 0.22 10.38 -16.47
CA MET A 657 -0.94 9.71 -15.89
C MET A 657 -1.90 9.22 -16.97
N ASP A 658 -2.20 10.05 -17.97
CA ASP A 658 -3.08 9.71 -19.09
C ASP A 658 -2.47 8.60 -19.96
N VAL A 659 -1.14 8.60 -20.19
CA VAL A 659 -0.42 7.50 -20.86
C VAL A 659 -0.53 6.19 -20.07
N TRP A 660 -0.47 6.25 -18.73
CA TRP A 660 -0.66 5.06 -17.90
C TRP A 660 -2.10 4.54 -17.95
N MET A 661 -3.08 5.44 -17.82
CA MET A 661 -4.50 5.10 -17.92
C MET A 661 -4.86 4.55 -19.29
N TYR A 662 -4.34 5.13 -20.38
CA TYR A 662 -4.55 4.61 -21.73
C TYR A 662 -4.08 3.15 -21.80
N ARG A 663 -2.91 2.83 -21.25
CA ARG A 663 -2.44 1.45 -21.20
C ARG A 663 -3.39 0.53 -20.42
N MET A 664 -3.83 0.96 -19.23
CA MET A 664 -4.81 0.20 -18.45
C MET A 664 -6.11 -0.03 -19.23
N LEU A 665 -6.63 0.99 -19.92
CA LEU A 665 -7.86 0.91 -20.71
C LEU A 665 -7.72 -0.06 -21.90
N LEU A 666 -6.55 -0.13 -22.54
CA LEU A 666 -6.31 -1.13 -23.59
C LEU A 666 -6.34 -2.56 -23.03
N GLU A 667 -5.65 -2.79 -21.90
CA GLU A 667 -5.66 -4.09 -21.23
C GLU A 667 -7.07 -4.51 -20.77
N TRP A 668 -7.83 -3.56 -20.23
CA TRP A 668 -9.20 -3.77 -19.81
C TRP A 668 -10.15 -4.02 -20.99
N SER A 669 -10.03 -3.24 -22.07
CA SER A 669 -10.84 -3.42 -23.29
C SER A 669 -10.65 -4.81 -23.89
N ARG A 670 -9.41 -5.33 -23.87
CA ARG A 670 -9.08 -6.70 -24.26
C ARG A 670 -9.77 -7.72 -23.37
N LEU A 671 -9.68 -7.59 -22.05
CA LEU A 671 -10.36 -8.48 -21.09
C LEU A 671 -11.88 -8.50 -21.29
N TYR A 672 -12.46 -7.32 -21.47
CA TYR A 672 -13.90 -7.11 -21.58
C TYR A 672 -14.46 -7.68 -22.91
N SER A 673 -13.76 -7.48 -24.02
CA SER A 673 -14.32 -7.72 -25.36
C SER A 673 -13.83 -8.98 -26.07
N ARG A 674 -12.74 -9.61 -25.60
CA ARG A 674 -12.23 -10.85 -26.21
C ARG A 674 -13.26 -11.98 -26.24
N SER A 675 -13.11 -12.83 -27.27
CA SER A 675 -13.88 -14.05 -27.45
C SER A 675 -12.95 -15.26 -27.60
N ASP A 676 -13.47 -16.38 -28.07
CA ASP A 676 -12.64 -17.52 -28.48
C ASP A 676 -12.11 -17.38 -29.91
N ILE A 677 -12.62 -16.41 -30.68
CA ILE A 677 -12.25 -16.15 -32.08
C ILE A 677 -11.34 -14.93 -32.18
N ASP A 678 -11.58 -13.90 -31.37
CA ASP A 678 -10.78 -12.67 -31.33
C ASP A 678 -10.13 -12.50 -29.97
N SER A 679 -8.80 -12.60 -29.91
CA SER A 679 -8.02 -12.44 -28.69
C SER A 679 -7.81 -10.98 -28.28
N PHE A 680 -8.12 -10.03 -29.16
CA PHE A 680 -7.86 -8.60 -28.98
C PHE A 680 -6.38 -8.28 -28.75
N ASP A 681 -5.49 -9.10 -29.31
CA ASP A 681 -4.06 -8.81 -29.34
C ASP A 681 -3.72 -7.89 -30.52
N TYR A 682 -2.64 -7.13 -30.35
CA TYR A 682 -2.00 -6.35 -31.40
C TYR A 682 -1.33 -7.31 -32.40
N VAL A 683 -1.56 -7.04 -33.67
CA VAL A 683 -0.94 -7.75 -34.79
C VAL A 683 -0.08 -6.73 -35.52
N ASP A 684 1.22 -7.04 -35.60
CA ASP A 684 2.27 -6.20 -36.18
C ASP A 684 2.00 -5.91 -37.67
#